data_AF-A0A7G5ZFH6-F1
#
_entry.id   AF-A0A7G5ZFH6-F1
#
_cell.length_a   1.000
_cell.length_b   1.000
_cell.length_c   1.000
_cell.angle_alpha   90.00
_cell.angle_beta   90.00
_cell.angle_gamma   90.00
#
_symmetry.space_group_name_H-M   'P 1'
#
loop_
_entity.id
_entity.type
_entity.pdbx_description
1 polymer ?
#
loop_
_entity_poly.entity_id
_entity_poly.type
_entity_poly.pdbx_seq_one_letter_code
_entity_poly.pdbx_strand_id
1 'polypeptide(L)'
;MLGALGAPAEPDALLDYRYLWDVQGNLLHQRGRGRASDYAYDAQDRLIAAASGVQGVATLDAAGTVRTSHYFYDGAGNRMLAQEDAAGGEGGTLRVNYADGGNRAQPAQGAAVQYDAAGQPLMTDGREYGWDAHGRLLSVRQNGTLLASYRYNHRGERIAKTAGKLQRHFLYRDRRIVAELDDQGRLLRQYLYLGDTPVEVIDTAGGEDLADGERSGIGQVMADIGTALGHLFRGAERLAYVHHNHLGAPEVVTDEAGKPVWQAGYTPFGKLLPAAGRTGGFEMNLRLPGQYEDGETGLYYNDHRYYDPRQGRYLSPDPLGLRAGINTYAYVDGNPLKYVDPSGLILFAFDGTGNSYPAAKGDSISNVRKFYEAYDVGNNGPAFYITGIGTTNKDMPYKGNMANGDGFDQRVELGFSFLEKFVDTDGGTTTLDIDVIGFSRGAAEARVWMNLLAGRLQDGKYVSATGKSRCISLRFEGLWDTVPHLGYLNGNESKYNFAVPAAGPGQVKFAAHAVALNEHRGGLANFNGRSILHTPTSPNGGNRIEMGFIGSHADIGGGYGTGDLSDVTLMWMIKQAKDQGIKMLDSVVNDNGWSTVTNPILHDKSGNKNDPGNAPNFGDRDFIYGDGTKVKQTRAVIGNDTAWTKGFVNYYPVWCGPSGAPAVGLVDMKKYSEWLKSQGVNIGYVIPSNPQSCN
;
A
#
# COMPACT_ATOMS: atom_id res chain seq x y z
N MET A 1 -1.47 -33.01 -17.76
CA MET A 1 -0.51 -32.30 -16.87
C MET A 1 -0.19 -33.20 -15.68
N LEU A 2 0.88 -34.00 -15.74
CA LEU A 2 1.22 -34.95 -14.64
C LEU A 2 2.63 -34.76 -14.04
N GLY A 3 3.46 -33.85 -14.60
CA GLY A 3 4.89 -33.75 -14.26
C GLY A 3 5.21 -33.35 -12.81
N ALA A 4 4.59 -32.28 -12.29
CA ALA A 4 4.93 -31.76 -10.96
C ALA A 4 4.08 -32.36 -9.82
N LEU A 5 2.76 -32.49 -10.04
CA LEU A 5 1.84 -33.07 -9.04
C LEU A 5 2.13 -34.55 -8.77
N GLY A 6 2.68 -35.27 -9.75
CA GLY A 6 2.96 -36.71 -9.71
C GLY A 6 4.32 -37.12 -9.12
N ALA A 7 5.25 -36.19 -8.88
CA ALA A 7 6.55 -36.52 -8.31
C ALA A 7 6.40 -37.20 -6.91
N PRO A 8 7.34 -38.08 -6.50
CA PRO A 8 7.38 -38.60 -5.13
C PRO A 8 7.54 -37.46 -4.13
N ALA A 9 7.11 -37.67 -2.89
CA ALA A 9 7.33 -36.70 -1.82
C ALA A 9 8.79 -36.74 -1.35
N GLU A 10 9.38 -35.58 -1.05
CA GLU A 10 10.73 -35.54 -0.48
C GLU A 10 10.71 -36.09 0.96
N PRO A 11 11.39 -37.21 1.26
CA PRO A 11 11.20 -37.95 2.51
C PRO A 11 11.67 -37.18 3.75
N ASP A 12 12.69 -36.33 3.59
CA ASP A 12 13.30 -35.56 4.67
C ASP A 12 12.82 -34.10 4.73
N ALA A 13 11.94 -33.68 3.80
CA ALA A 13 11.39 -32.33 3.81
C ALA A 13 10.41 -32.12 4.98
N LEU A 14 10.58 -31.00 5.68
CA LEU A 14 9.67 -30.56 6.75
C LEU A 14 8.28 -30.22 6.19
N LEU A 15 8.25 -29.53 5.05
CA LEU A 15 7.07 -29.22 4.24
C LEU A 15 7.40 -29.50 2.77
N ASP A 16 6.53 -30.22 2.07
CA ASP A 16 6.56 -30.44 0.62
C ASP A 16 5.15 -30.15 0.11
N TYR A 17 4.96 -28.96 -0.48
CA TYR A 17 3.68 -28.52 -1.01
C TYR A 17 3.71 -28.40 -2.53
N ARG A 18 2.69 -28.97 -3.19
CA ARG A 18 2.38 -28.70 -4.60
C ARG A 18 0.99 -28.08 -4.71
N TYR A 19 0.89 -27.02 -5.49
CA TYR A 19 -0.34 -26.28 -5.71
C TYR A 19 -0.77 -26.38 -7.19
N LEU A 20 -2.07 -26.53 -7.42
CA LEU A 20 -2.71 -26.40 -8.72
C LEU A 20 -3.68 -25.23 -8.65
N TRP A 21 -3.56 -24.31 -9.62
CA TRP A 21 -4.38 -23.11 -9.70
C TRP A 21 -5.27 -23.18 -10.95
N ASP A 22 -6.44 -22.55 -10.91
CA ASP A 22 -7.19 -22.26 -12.14
C ASP A 22 -6.60 -21.06 -12.90
N VAL A 23 -7.22 -20.68 -14.03
CA VAL A 23 -6.74 -19.57 -14.86
C VAL A 23 -7.05 -18.19 -14.25
N GLN A 24 -7.94 -18.13 -13.25
CA GLN A 24 -8.24 -16.96 -12.43
C GLN A 24 -7.25 -16.82 -11.25
N GLY A 25 -6.45 -17.85 -10.96
CA GLY A 25 -5.51 -17.91 -9.84
C GLY A 25 -6.13 -18.37 -8.53
N ASN A 26 -7.30 -19.03 -8.54
CA ASN A 26 -7.86 -19.68 -7.36
C ASN A 26 -7.17 -21.03 -7.13
N LEU A 27 -6.90 -21.37 -5.87
CA LEU A 27 -6.24 -22.63 -5.51
C LEU A 27 -7.21 -23.80 -5.69
N LEU A 28 -7.05 -24.64 -6.72
CA LEU A 28 -7.92 -25.81 -6.94
C LEU A 28 -7.52 -27.02 -6.11
N HIS A 29 -6.20 -27.25 -5.96
CA HIS A 29 -5.68 -28.42 -5.25
C HIS A 29 -4.35 -28.10 -4.56
N GLN A 30 -4.18 -28.59 -3.33
CA GLN A 30 -2.95 -28.56 -2.56
C GLN A 30 -2.58 -29.98 -2.13
N ARG A 31 -1.37 -30.44 -2.47
CA ARG A 31 -0.80 -31.71 -1.99
C ARG A 31 0.36 -31.41 -1.05
N GLY A 32 0.23 -31.84 0.20
CA GLY A 32 1.25 -31.82 1.25
C GLY A 32 1.77 -33.21 1.60
N ARG A 33 2.70 -33.29 2.57
CA ARG A 33 3.17 -34.56 3.16
C ARG A 33 2.03 -35.26 3.90
N GLY A 34 1.49 -36.34 3.32
CA GLY A 34 0.43 -37.14 3.93
C GLY A 34 -0.97 -36.50 3.95
N ARG A 35 -1.17 -35.32 3.37
CA ARG A 35 -2.48 -34.66 3.24
C ARG A 35 -2.63 -34.08 1.84
N ALA A 36 -3.77 -34.33 1.19
CA ALA A 36 -4.21 -33.61 0.01
C ALA A 36 -5.44 -32.77 0.37
N SER A 37 -5.68 -31.69 -0.36
CA SER A 37 -6.89 -30.87 -0.23
C SER A 37 -7.33 -30.32 -1.57
N ASP A 38 -8.64 -30.42 -1.83
CA ASP A 38 -9.31 -29.97 -3.04
C ASP A 38 -10.28 -28.85 -2.69
N TYR A 39 -10.43 -27.87 -3.57
CA TYR A 39 -11.22 -26.67 -3.32
C TYR A 39 -12.12 -26.34 -4.52
N ALA A 40 -13.31 -25.82 -4.24
CA ALA A 40 -14.28 -25.40 -5.24
C ALA A 40 -14.81 -24.00 -4.95
N TYR A 41 -15.00 -23.23 -6.02
CA TYR A 41 -15.40 -21.83 -5.99
C TYR A 41 -16.70 -21.62 -6.76
N ASP A 42 -17.46 -20.59 -6.42
CA ASP A 42 -18.60 -20.14 -7.24
C ASP A 42 -18.16 -19.20 -8.39
N ALA A 43 -19.14 -18.74 -9.17
CA ALA A 43 -18.90 -17.84 -10.30
C ALA A 43 -18.45 -16.42 -9.91
N GLN A 44 -18.30 -16.12 -8.61
CA GLN A 44 -17.72 -14.88 -8.09
C GLN A 44 -16.33 -15.11 -7.48
N ASP A 45 -15.72 -16.27 -7.74
CA ASP A 45 -14.45 -16.74 -7.16
C ASP A 45 -14.50 -16.96 -5.64
N ARG A 46 -15.68 -17.07 -5.02
CA ARG A 46 -15.82 -17.28 -3.57
C ARG A 46 -15.72 -18.76 -3.24
N LEU A 47 -14.98 -19.12 -2.20
CA LEU A 47 -14.79 -20.51 -1.80
C LEU A 47 -16.12 -21.09 -1.28
N ILE A 48 -16.66 -22.10 -1.96
CA ILE A 48 -17.91 -22.79 -1.58
C ILE A 48 -17.69 -24.18 -0.98
N ALA A 49 -16.56 -24.83 -1.29
CA ALA A 49 -16.19 -26.08 -0.64
C ALA A 49 -14.67 -26.26 -0.54
N ALA A 50 -14.26 -26.96 0.51
CA ALA A 50 -12.92 -27.52 0.68
C ALA A 50 -13.04 -28.96 1.17
N ALA A 51 -12.22 -29.89 0.68
CA ALA A 51 -12.15 -31.26 1.15
C ALA A 51 -10.69 -31.62 1.47
N SER A 52 -10.43 -32.25 2.61
CA SER A 52 -9.09 -32.67 3.04
C SER A 52 -9.04 -34.15 3.40
N GLY A 53 -8.03 -34.88 2.90
CA GLY A 53 -7.83 -36.30 3.21
C GLY A 53 -6.36 -36.75 3.14
N VAL A 54 -6.08 -37.93 3.69
CA VAL A 54 -4.77 -38.58 3.72
C VAL A 54 -4.53 -39.38 2.43
N GLN A 55 -3.28 -39.42 1.95
CA GLN A 55 -2.97 -40.02 0.66
C GLN A 55 -3.06 -41.57 0.70
N GLY A 56 -3.84 -42.16 -0.20
CA GLY A 56 -3.86 -43.62 -0.46
C GLY A 56 -5.21 -44.19 -0.90
N VAL A 57 -6.30 -43.60 -0.43
CA VAL A 57 -7.69 -43.92 -0.82
C VAL A 57 -8.43 -42.61 -1.02
N ALA A 58 -9.56 -42.63 -1.74
CA ALA A 58 -10.48 -41.51 -1.71
C ALA A 58 -10.84 -41.17 -0.25
N THR A 59 -10.55 -39.93 0.13
CA THR A 59 -11.34 -39.16 1.11
C THR A 59 -11.36 -39.74 2.55
N LEU A 60 -10.23 -39.80 3.27
CA LEU A 60 -10.16 -40.32 4.66
C LEU A 60 -9.14 -39.58 5.58
N ASP A 61 -9.45 -39.38 6.86
CA ASP A 61 -8.53 -38.98 7.95
C ASP A 61 -7.87 -40.20 8.64
N ALA A 62 -7.19 -40.00 9.77
CA ALA A 62 -6.50 -41.08 10.50
C ALA A 62 -7.42 -42.21 11.02
N ALA A 63 -8.74 -42.00 11.07
CA ALA A 63 -9.74 -43.00 11.41
C ALA A 63 -10.45 -43.59 10.18
N GLY A 64 -10.18 -43.08 8.98
CA GLY A 64 -10.91 -43.44 7.79
C GLY A 64 -12.06 -42.48 7.41
N THR A 65 -11.95 -41.16 7.59
CA THR A 65 -13.07 -40.24 7.23
C THR A 65 -12.66 -38.86 6.70
N VAL A 66 -13.13 -38.45 5.51
CA VAL A 66 -12.78 -37.12 4.94
C VAL A 66 -13.33 -35.99 5.77
N ARG A 67 -12.60 -34.87 5.76
CA ARG A 67 -13.06 -33.61 6.32
C ARG A 67 -13.48 -32.68 5.20
N THR A 68 -14.75 -32.29 5.19
CA THR A 68 -15.24 -31.23 4.29
C THR A 68 -15.52 -29.94 5.04
N SER A 69 -15.38 -28.84 4.31
CA SER A 69 -15.95 -27.55 4.68
C SER A 69 -16.84 -27.08 3.54
N HIS A 70 -18.02 -26.54 3.87
CA HIS A 70 -19.01 -26.07 2.91
C HIS A 70 -19.49 -24.68 3.31
N TYR A 71 -19.58 -23.80 2.32
CA TYR A 71 -19.96 -22.40 2.52
C TYR A 71 -21.08 -22.02 1.56
N PHE A 72 -22.07 -21.30 2.08
CA PHE A 72 -23.14 -20.70 1.28
C PHE A 72 -23.22 -19.21 1.59
N TYR A 73 -23.32 -18.40 0.53
CA TYR A 73 -23.34 -16.95 0.61
C TYR A 73 -24.65 -16.39 0.05
N ASP A 74 -25.12 -15.28 0.61
CA ASP A 74 -26.18 -14.49 -0.01
C ASP A 74 -25.66 -13.66 -1.21
N GLY A 75 -26.56 -12.92 -1.84
CA GLY A 75 -26.26 -12.00 -2.94
C GLY A 75 -25.47 -10.75 -2.55
N ALA A 76 -25.33 -10.45 -1.24
CA ALA A 76 -24.47 -9.39 -0.72
C ALA A 76 -23.08 -9.91 -0.31
N GLY A 77 -22.83 -11.23 -0.40
CA GLY A 77 -21.56 -11.85 0.00
C GLY A 77 -21.47 -12.18 1.48
N ASN A 78 -22.58 -12.23 2.22
CA ASN A 78 -22.60 -12.70 3.60
C ASN A 78 -22.62 -14.22 3.66
N ARG A 79 -21.76 -14.82 4.49
CA ARG A 79 -21.64 -16.28 4.69
C ARG A 79 -22.79 -16.79 5.58
N MET A 80 -23.92 -17.13 4.98
CA MET A 80 -25.13 -17.60 5.68
C MET A 80 -24.97 -19.00 6.30
N LEU A 81 -24.24 -19.88 5.62
CA LEU A 81 -23.93 -21.22 6.12
C LEU A 81 -22.43 -21.42 6.10
N ALA A 82 -21.89 -21.94 7.20
CA ALA A 82 -20.52 -22.43 7.27
C ALA A 82 -20.50 -23.75 8.03
N GLN A 83 -20.17 -24.82 7.33
CA GLN A 83 -19.73 -26.07 7.93
C GLN A 83 -18.22 -26.16 7.73
N GLU A 84 -17.45 -26.42 8.78
CA GLU A 84 -15.99 -26.48 8.72
C GLU A 84 -15.47 -27.74 9.42
N ASP A 85 -14.51 -28.43 8.78
CA ASP A 85 -13.85 -29.65 9.27
C ASP A 85 -14.81 -30.81 9.66
N ALA A 86 -15.93 -30.94 8.95
CA ALA A 86 -16.94 -31.94 9.23
C ALA A 86 -16.60 -33.31 8.61
N ALA A 87 -16.79 -34.37 9.41
CA ALA A 87 -16.65 -35.77 9.01
C ALA A 87 -17.88 -36.35 8.27
N GLY A 88 -18.78 -35.48 7.78
CA GLY A 88 -20.07 -35.85 7.17
C GLY A 88 -21.31 -35.60 8.05
N GLY A 89 -22.48 -35.48 7.42
CA GLY A 89 -23.76 -35.11 8.07
C GLY A 89 -23.92 -33.60 8.30
N GLU A 90 -25.10 -33.13 8.75
CA GLU A 90 -25.35 -31.69 8.99
C GLU A 90 -24.74 -31.13 10.30
N GLY A 91 -24.15 -32.00 11.13
CA GLY A 91 -23.61 -31.62 12.44
C GLY A 91 -22.55 -30.51 12.36
N GLY A 92 -22.59 -29.58 13.31
CA GLY A 92 -21.63 -28.48 13.40
C GLY A 92 -21.81 -27.34 12.39
N THR A 93 -22.86 -27.37 11.56
CA THR A 93 -23.16 -26.27 10.62
C THR A 93 -23.55 -25.00 11.36
N LEU A 94 -22.71 -23.96 11.27
CA LEU A 94 -23.06 -22.61 11.69
C LEU A 94 -24.05 -22.02 10.68
N ARG A 95 -25.19 -21.54 11.18
CA ARG A 95 -26.23 -20.85 10.40
C ARG A 95 -26.36 -19.41 10.90
N VAL A 96 -26.20 -18.44 10.01
CA VAL A 96 -26.20 -17.00 10.30
C VAL A 96 -27.23 -16.32 9.42
N ASN A 97 -28.13 -15.56 10.05
CA ASN A 97 -29.04 -14.65 9.38
C ASN A 97 -28.39 -13.26 9.31
N TYR A 98 -28.91 -12.38 8.46
CA TYR A 98 -28.43 -11.00 8.35
C TYR A 98 -29.62 -10.05 8.46
N ALA A 99 -29.39 -8.88 9.06
CA ALA A 99 -30.43 -7.87 9.22
C ALA A 99 -30.91 -7.33 7.86
N ASP A 100 -32.21 -7.12 7.70
CA ASP A 100 -32.81 -6.65 6.45
C ASP A 100 -32.09 -5.41 5.88
N GLY A 101 -31.68 -5.50 4.61
CA GLY A 101 -30.97 -4.42 3.92
C GLY A 101 -29.53 -4.17 4.39
N GLY A 102 -28.92 -5.07 5.17
CA GLY A 102 -27.55 -4.90 5.65
C GLY A 102 -26.80 -6.20 5.98
N ASN A 103 -25.55 -6.04 6.41
CA ASN A 103 -24.60 -7.15 6.60
C ASN A 103 -24.34 -7.45 8.09
N ARG A 104 -25.18 -6.91 8.98
CA ARG A 104 -25.10 -7.13 10.43
C ARG A 104 -25.57 -8.56 10.72
N ALA A 105 -24.68 -9.38 11.27
CA ALA A 105 -24.97 -10.78 11.56
C ALA A 105 -26.03 -10.88 12.68
N GLN A 106 -26.94 -11.83 12.53
CA GLN A 106 -27.96 -12.19 13.49
C GLN A 106 -27.95 -13.72 13.63
N PRO A 107 -28.08 -14.29 14.83
CA PRO A 107 -28.08 -15.74 14.98
C PRO A 107 -29.32 -16.32 14.31
N ALA A 108 -29.19 -17.51 13.71
CA ALA A 108 -30.35 -18.22 13.16
C ALA A 108 -31.37 -18.63 14.23
N GLN A 109 -30.93 -18.80 15.49
CA GLN A 109 -31.74 -19.08 16.67
C GLN A 109 -31.09 -18.41 17.89
N GLY A 110 -31.88 -17.77 18.76
CA GLY A 110 -31.39 -17.09 19.96
C GLY A 110 -31.73 -15.60 20.01
N ALA A 111 -31.13 -14.87 20.93
CA ALA A 111 -31.34 -13.43 21.08
C ALA A 111 -30.61 -12.63 19.98
N ALA A 112 -31.27 -11.62 19.42
CA ALA A 112 -30.69 -10.76 18.40
C ALA A 112 -29.43 -10.04 18.90
N VAL A 113 -28.44 -9.91 18.01
CA VAL A 113 -27.24 -9.11 18.25
C VAL A 113 -27.62 -7.64 18.33
N GLN A 114 -27.21 -7.00 19.44
CA GLN A 114 -27.30 -5.56 19.61
C GLN A 114 -26.09 -4.91 18.95
N TYR A 115 -26.32 -3.83 18.21
CA TYR A 115 -25.31 -3.05 17.50
C TYR A 115 -25.42 -1.58 17.89
N ASP A 116 -24.30 -0.87 17.83
CA ASP A 116 -24.29 0.59 17.92
C ASP A 116 -24.70 1.26 16.58
N ALA A 117 -24.66 2.59 16.55
CA ALA A 117 -24.95 3.34 15.32
C ALA A 117 -23.92 3.09 14.21
N ALA A 118 -22.64 2.90 14.55
CA ALA A 118 -21.57 2.62 13.60
C ALA A 118 -21.67 1.21 13.00
N GLY A 119 -22.39 0.27 13.64
CA GLY A 119 -22.48 -1.14 13.24
C GLY A 119 -21.52 -2.07 13.98
N GLN A 120 -20.91 -1.62 15.06
CA GLN A 120 -20.12 -2.44 15.97
C GLN A 120 -21.07 -3.23 16.89
N PRO A 121 -20.89 -4.55 17.07
CA PRO A 121 -21.73 -5.32 17.98
C PRO A 121 -21.45 -4.89 19.41
N LEU A 122 -22.50 -4.65 20.19
CA LEU A 122 -22.46 -4.36 21.61
C LEU A 122 -22.74 -5.62 22.44
N MET A 123 -23.64 -6.48 21.96
CA MET A 123 -24.05 -7.70 22.67
C MET A 123 -24.40 -8.85 21.71
N THR A 124 -23.76 -10.01 21.87
CA THR A 124 -23.99 -11.24 21.08
C THR A 124 -23.94 -12.46 22.01
N ASP A 125 -25.02 -13.23 22.17
CA ASP A 125 -25.03 -14.50 22.92
C ASP A 125 -24.31 -14.45 24.29
N GLY A 126 -24.76 -13.52 25.15
CA GLY A 126 -24.15 -13.30 26.48
C GLY A 126 -22.76 -12.64 26.45
N ARG A 127 -22.20 -12.35 25.27
CA ARG A 127 -20.94 -11.64 25.10
C ARG A 127 -21.15 -10.15 24.85
N GLU A 128 -20.57 -9.31 25.69
CA GLU A 128 -20.59 -7.85 25.62
C GLU A 128 -19.27 -7.34 25.02
N TYR A 129 -19.34 -6.29 24.19
CA TYR A 129 -18.17 -5.65 23.59
C TYR A 129 -18.17 -4.15 23.89
N GLY A 130 -17.10 -3.64 24.49
CA GLY A 130 -16.87 -2.21 24.68
C GLY A 130 -15.97 -1.65 23.59
N TRP A 131 -16.32 -0.48 23.04
CA TRP A 131 -15.62 0.17 21.93
C TRP A 131 -15.24 1.61 22.29
N ASP A 132 -14.20 2.16 21.64
CA ASP A 132 -13.85 3.58 21.75
C ASP A 132 -14.46 4.43 20.63
N ALA A 133 -14.33 5.76 20.75
CA ALA A 133 -14.85 6.72 19.77
C ALA A 133 -14.22 6.63 18.35
N HIS A 134 -13.15 5.85 18.18
CA HIS A 134 -12.52 5.56 16.88
C HIS A 134 -12.90 4.16 16.36
N GLY A 135 -13.81 3.45 17.03
CA GLY A 135 -14.26 2.11 16.64
C GLY A 135 -13.27 0.99 16.96
N ARG A 136 -12.35 1.20 17.93
CA ARG A 136 -11.41 0.17 18.39
C ARG A 136 -11.99 -0.57 19.59
N LEU A 137 -11.84 -1.90 19.60
CA LEU A 137 -12.36 -2.75 20.66
C LEU A 137 -11.57 -2.54 21.96
N LEU A 138 -12.23 -2.03 23.01
CA LEU A 138 -11.65 -1.79 24.33
C LEU A 138 -11.78 -2.99 25.26
N SER A 139 -12.86 -3.77 25.17
CA SER A 139 -13.09 -4.92 26.05
C SER A 139 -14.06 -5.94 25.48
N VAL A 140 -13.93 -7.18 25.94
CA VAL A 140 -14.87 -8.28 25.71
C VAL A 140 -15.23 -8.89 27.05
N ARG A 141 -16.52 -9.03 27.35
CA ARG A 141 -17.03 -9.73 28.55
C ARG A 141 -17.94 -10.87 28.13
N GLN A 142 -18.00 -11.95 28.92
CA GLN A 142 -18.98 -13.03 28.78
C GLN A 142 -19.78 -13.13 30.07
N ASN A 143 -21.10 -12.96 29.99
CA ASN A 143 -22.01 -12.98 31.13
C ASN A 143 -21.52 -12.09 32.29
N GLY A 144 -21.10 -10.86 31.95
CA GLY A 144 -20.51 -9.87 32.87
C GLY A 144 -19.03 -10.08 33.21
N THR A 145 -18.48 -11.29 33.07
CA THR A 145 -17.07 -11.61 33.37
C THR A 145 -16.15 -11.06 32.28
N LEU A 146 -15.12 -10.30 32.66
CA LEU A 146 -14.13 -9.79 31.70
C LEU A 146 -13.31 -10.94 31.11
N LEU A 147 -13.36 -11.11 29.78
CA LEU A 147 -12.47 -12.01 29.04
C LEU A 147 -11.16 -11.28 28.70
N ALA A 148 -11.27 -10.10 28.09
CA ALA A 148 -10.14 -9.28 27.68
C ALA A 148 -10.44 -7.78 27.77
N SER A 149 -9.40 -6.97 27.99
CA SER A 149 -9.42 -5.53 27.71
C SER A 149 -8.11 -5.07 27.06
N TYR A 150 -8.18 -4.04 26.22
CA TYR A 150 -7.12 -3.65 25.29
C TYR A 150 -6.75 -2.16 25.42
N ARG A 151 -5.51 -1.81 25.05
CA ARG A 151 -5.03 -0.43 24.96
C ARG A 151 -4.28 -0.20 23.66
N TYR A 152 -4.39 1.02 23.14
CA TYR A 152 -3.87 1.42 21.83
C TYR A 152 -3.00 2.67 21.92
N ASN A 153 -2.07 2.82 20.98
CA ASN A 153 -1.31 4.07 20.81
C ASN A 153 -2.01 5.05 19.84
N HIS A 154 -1.30 6.14 19.51
CA HIS A 154 -1.78 7.18 18.59
C HIS A 154 -1.90 6.75 17.12
N ARG A 155 -1.31 5.60 16.74
CA ARG A 155 -1.33 5.05 15.37
C ARG A 155 -2.42 3.99 15.13
N GLY A 156 -3.16 3.65 16.18
CA GLY A 156 -4.15 2.57 16.17
C GLY A 156 -3.60 1.19 16.57
N GLU A 157 -2.29 1.06 16.80
CA GLU A 157 -1.63 -0.21 17.12
C GLU A 157 -1.95 -0.61 18.58
N ARG A 158 -2.23 -1.89 18.82
CA ARG A 158 -2.62 -2.43 20.13
C ARG A 158 -1.43 -2.69 21.04
N ILE A 159 -1.03 -1.69 21.81
CA ILE A 159 0.13 -1.75 22.70
C ILE A 159 -0.04 -2.59 23.98
N ALA A 160 -1.26 -2.96 24.40
CA ALA A 160 -1.44 -3.84 25.55
C ALA A 160 -2.76 -4.65 25.52
N LYS A 161 -2.76 -5.79 26.20
CA LYS A 161 -3.96 -6.56 26.57
C LYS A 161 -3.90 -7.10 28.01
N THR A 162 -5.08 -7.23 28.61
CA THR A 162 -5.33 -7.79 29.95
C THR A 162 -6.37 -8.90 29.84
N ALA A 163 -6.10 -10.10 30.34
CA ALA A 163 -7.03 -11.23 30.34
C ALA A 163 -6.90 -12.08 31.62
N GLY A 164 -7.79 -11.86 32.59
CA GLY A 164 -7.70 -12.49 33.91
C GLY A 164 -6.42 -12.07 34.65
N LYS A 165 -5.46 -12.99 34.79
CA LYS A 165 -4.11 -12.71 35.33
C LYS A 165 -3.08 -12.40 34.23
N LEU A 166 -3.38 -12.68 32.96
CA LEU A 166 -2.49 -12.34 31.86
C LEU A 166 -2.48 -10.83 31.69
N GLN A 167 -1.28 -10.27 31.69
CA GLN A 167 -1.01 -8.91 31.25
C GLN A 167 0.06 -9.00 30.18
N ARG A 168 -0.09 -8.24 29.11
CA ARG A 168 0.84 -8.28 27.99
C ARG A 168 0.93 -6.94 27.29
N HIS A 169 2.15 -6.51 27.00
CA HIS A 169 2.43 -5.35 26.17
C HIS A 169 3.03 -5.79 24.84
N PHE A 170 2.85 -4.98 23.81
CA PHE A 170 3.31 -5.26 22.45
C PHE A 170 4.16 -4.10 21.94
N LEU A 171 5.33 -4.42 21.39
CA LEU A 171 6.18 -3.46 20.68
C LEU A 171 6.00 -3.63 19.17
N TYR A 172 5.95 -2.50 18.47
CA TYR A 172 5.72 -2.45 17.03
C TYR A 172 6.87 -1.82 16.26
N ARG A 173 7.15 -2.36 15.08
CA ARG A 173 7.97 -1.75 14.03
C ARG A 173 7.23 -1.93 12.72
N ASP A 174 7.07 -0.85 11.95
CA ASP A 174 6.44 -0.88 10.61
C ASP A 174 5.06 -1.60 10.62
N ARG A 175 4.24 -1.27 11.64
CA ARG A 175 2.92 -1.87 11.99
C ARG A 175 2.92 -3.37 12.32
N ARG A 176 4.09 -4.01 12.47
CA ARG A 176 4.25 -5.43 12.84
C ARG A 176 4.66 -5.58 14.31
N ILE A 177 4.15 -6.61 14.98
CA ILE A 177 4.54 -6.93 16.37
C ILE A 177 5.96 -7.50 16.34
N VAL A 178 6.92 -6.78 16.91
CA VAL A 178 8.32 -7.23 17.02
C VAL A 178 8.65 -7.83 18.38
N ALA A 179 7.87 -7.54 19.42
CA ALA A 179 8.05 -8.15 20.74
C ALA A 179 6.76 -8.17 21.58
N GLU A 180 6.71 -9.13 22.51
CA GLU A 180 5.74 -9.21 23.61
C GLU A 180 6.46 -9.05 24.96
N LEU A 181 5.87 -8.27 25.87
CA LEU A 181 6.39 -8.03 27.23
C LEU A 181 5.36 -8.39 28.30
N ASP A 182 5.79 -8.64 29.54
CA ASP A 182 4.92 -8.79 30.71
C ASP A 182 4.48 -7.45 31.34
N ASP A 183 3.77 -7.48 32.47
CA ASP A 183 3.30 -6.29 33.20
C ASP A 183 4.39 -5.45 33.85
N GLN A 184 5.62 -5.99 34.01
CA GLN A 184 6.77 -5.21 34.44
C GLN A 184 7.54 -4.62 33.24
N GLY A 185 7.10 -4.90 32.00
CA GLY A 185 7.77 -4.47 30.76
C GLY A 185 8.95 -5.36 30.37
N ARG A 186 9.05 -6.56 30.94
CA ARG A 186 10.15 -7.50 30.68
C ARG A 186 9.85 -8.32 29.44
N LEU A 187 10.88 -8.53 28.62
CA LEU A 187 10.78 -9.22 27.34
C LEU A 187 10.40 -10.69 27.55
N LEU A 188 9.30 -11.11 26.92
CA LEU A 188 8.84 -12.50 26.90
C LEU A 188 9.13 -13.17 25.55
N ARG A 189 8.98 -12.41 24.45
CA ARG A 189 9.10 -12.91 23.08
C ARG A 189 9.59 -11.82 22.14
N GLN A 190 10.44 -12.18 21.18
CA GLN A 190 10.75 -11.39 19.99
C GLN A 190 10.30 -12.10 18.71
N TYR A 191 10.04 -11.32 17.66
CA TYR A 191 9.71 -11.78 16.31
C TYR A 191 10.69 -11.19 15.29
N LEU A 192 11.37 -12.05 14.55
CA LEU A 192 12.29 -11.66 13.48
C LEU A 192 11.64 -11.92 12.12
N TYR A 193 11.71 -10.94 11.22
CA TYR A 193 11.01 -10.93 9.94
C TYR A 193 11.98 -10.92 8.75
N LEU A 194 11.68 -11.70 7.72
CA LEU A 194 12.26 -11.58 6.38
C LEU A 194 11.24 -10.92 5.47
N GLY A 195 11.41 -9.61 5.24
CA GLY A 195 10.37 -8.79 4.63
C GLY A 195 9.11 -8.78 5.52
N ASP A 196 8.03 -9.36 5.01
CA ASP A 196 6.72 -9.35 5.65
C ASP A 196 6.42 -10.63 6.44
N THR A 197 7.29 -11.64 6.32
CA THR A 197 7.10 -12.98 6.87
C THR A 197 7.92 -13.17 8.15
N PRO A 198 7.32 -13.51 9.31
CA PRO A 198 8.07 -13.75 10.55
C PRO A 198 8.75 -15.12 10.48
N VAL A 199 10.07 -15.17 10.31
CA VAL A 199 10.85 -16.40 10.10
C VAL A 199 11.36 -17.03 11.38
N GLU A 200 11.41 -16.27 12.48
CA GLU A 200 12.07 -16.68 13.71
C GLU A 200 11.44 -16.00 14.94
N VAL A 201 11.44 -16.73 16.06
CA VAL A 201 10.93 -16.31 17.37
C VAL A 201 11.94 -16.66 18.44
N ILE A 202 12.18 -15.72 19.36
CA ILE A 202 13.03 -15.90 20.53
C ILE A 202 12.15 -15.76 21.77
N ASP A 203 12.01 -16.82 22.56
CA ASP A 203 11.24 -16.84 23.82
C ASP A 203 12.17 -16.76 25.04
N THR A 204 11.94 -15.78 25.92
CA THR A 204 12.77 -15.56 27.13
C THR A 204 12.04 -16.07 28.37
N ALA A 205 12.38 -17.28 28.82
CA ALA A 205 11.68 -18.04 29.86
C ALA A 205 11.84 -17.46 31.28
N GLY A 206 11.15 -16.35 31.54
CA GLY A 206 11.08 -15.70 32.85
C GLY A 206 10.97 -14.17 32.81
N GLY A 207 11.06 -13.55 31.64
CA GLY A 207 11.12 -12.09 31.47
C GLY A 207 12.54 -11.54 31.63
N GLU A 208 13.06 -10.87 30.60
CA GLU A 208 14.31 -10.09 30.66
C GLU A 208 14.01 -8.59 30.83
N ASP A 209 14.70 -7.92 31.76
CA ASP A 209 14.54 -6.49 31.94
C ASP A 209 15.22 -5.73 30.79
N LEU A 210 14.43 -5.10 29.90
CA LEU A 210 14.91 -4.24 28.81
C LEU A 210 15.61 -2.93 29.29
N ALA A 211 15.91 -2.83 30.58
CA ALA A 211 16.30 -1.61 31.27
C ALA A 211 17.81 -1.55 31.52
N ASP A 212 18.60 -1.57 30.46
CA ASP A 212 20.01 -1.12 30.44
C ASP A 212 20.10 0.41 30.60
N GLY A 213 19.57 0.91 31.72
CA GLY A 213 19.76 2.29 32.15
C GLY A 213 21.01 2.39 33.00
N GLU A 214 21.96 3.24 32.60
CA GLU A 214 23.20 3.51 33.33
C GLU A 214 22.95 3.74 34.85
N ARG A 215 23.35 2.80 35.69
CA ARG A 215 23.44 3.01 37.15
C ARG A 215 24.91 3.19 37.51
N SER A 216 25.29 4.34 38.05
CA SER A 216 26.64 4.50 38.56
C SER A 216 26.79 3.91 39.98
N GLY A 217 27.83 3.10 40.19
CA GLY A 217 28.23 2.58 41.50
C GLY A 217 27.70 1.19 41.88
N ILE A 218 27.69 0.89 43.19
CA ILE A 218 27.40 -0.44 43.76
C ILE A 218 26.03 -1.00 43.33
N GLY A 219 25.07 -0.14 42.96
CA GLY A 219 23.77 -0.54 42.44
C GLY A 219 23.80 -1.22 41.06
N GLN A 220 24.84 -1.00 40.25
CA GLN A 220 25.07 -1.75 39.00
C GLN A 220 25.60 -3.14 39.36
N VAL A 221 26.67 -3.24 40.15
CA VAL A 221 27.28 -4.54 40.54
C VAL A 221 26.27 -5.48 41.21
N MET A 222 25.37 -4.96 42.06
CA MET A 222 24.31 -5.78 42.68
C MET A 222 23.16 -6.13 41.71
N ALA A 223 22.91 -5.29 40.70
CA ALA A 223 22.01 -5.62 39.59
C ALA A 223 22.64 -6.69 38.68
N ASP A 224 23.89 -6.51 38.25
CA ASP A 224 24.63 -7.46 37.42
C ASP A 224 24.78 -8.83 38.11
N ILE A 225 25.04 -8.86 39.43
CA ILE A 225 25.03 -10.10 40.22
C ILE A 225 23.61 -10.69 40.30
N GLY A 226 22.57 -9.87 40.48
CA GLY A 226 21.17 -10.31 40.47
C GLY A 226 20.70 -10.84 39.11
N THR A 227 21.19 -10.25 38.03
CA THR A 227 20.94 -10.63 36.63
C THR A 227 21.73 -11.90 36.29
N ALA A 228 23.02 -11.99 36.63
CA ALA A 228 23.84 -13.19 36.43
C ALA A 228 23.35 -14.39 37.25
N LEU A 229 22.97 -14.19 38.53
CA LEU A 229 22.27 -15.21 39.31
C LEU A 229 20.88 -15.50 38.70
N GLY A 230 20.22 -14.49 38.15
CA GLY A 230 19.01 -14.62 37.33
C GLY A 230 19.21 -15.59 36.16
N HIS A 231 20.22 -15.38 35.30
CA HIS A 231 20.53 -16.27 34.17
C HIS A 231 21.00 -17.67 34.60
N LEU A 232 21.52 -17.83 35.82
CA LEU A 232 21.86 -19.14 36.40
C LEU A 232 20.62 -19.93 36.90
N PHE A 233 19.47 -19.29 37.09
CA PHE A 233 18.24 -19.93 37.61
C PHE A 233 16.97 -19.72 36.77
N ARG A 234 16.98 -18.81 35.78
CA ARG A 234 15.93 -18.65 34.75
C ARG A 234 16.19 -19.63 33.62
N GLY A 235 15.13 -20.06 32.92
CA GLY A 235 15.31 -20.89 31.74
C GLY A 235 16.05 -20.13 30.64
N ALA A 236 16.93 -20.81 29.92
CA ALA A 236 17.62 -20.22 28.76
C ALA A 236 16.62 -19.67 27.73
N GLU A 237 17.07 -18.70 26.94
CA GLU A 237 16.34 -18.29 25.73
C GLU A 237 16.06 -19.51 24.86
N ARG A 238 14.86 -19.54 24.27
CA ARG A 238 14.42 -20.59 23.35
C ARG A 238 14.24 -19.98 21.98
N LEU A 239 15.22 -20.24 21.11
CA LEU A 239 15.15 -19.92 19.70
C LEU A 239 14.25 -20.93 18.96
N ALA A 240 13.42 -20.42 18.05
CA ALA A 240 12.50 -21.24 17.26
C ALA A 240 12.26 -20.64 15.86
N TYR A 241 12.33 -21.48 14.82
CA TYR A 241 12.14 -21.09 13.42
C TYR A 241 10.71 -21.36 12.95
N VAL A 242 10.13 -20.42 12.20
CA VAL A 242 8.73 -20.43 11.76
C VAL A 242 8.65 -20.75 10.27
N HIS A 243 7.79 -21.70 9.91
CA HIS A 243 7.59 -22.22 8.56
C HIS A 243 6.12 -22.02 8.15
N HIS A 244 5.90 -21.56 6.92
CA HIS A 244 4.60 -21.02 6.47
C HIS A 244 4.01 -21.78 5.27
N ASN A 245 2.70 -21.61 5.06
CA ASN A 245 2.07 -21.91 3.77
C ASN A 245 2.24 -20.77 2.74
N HIS A 246 1.63 -20.95 1.56
CA HIS A 246 1.69 -20.01 0.44
C HIS A 246 1.12 -18.61 0.72
N LEU A 247 0.34 -18.44 1.81
CA LEU A 247 -0.19 -17.15 2.24
C LEU A 247 0.71 -16.46 3.28
N GLY A 248 1.76 -17.11 3.77
CA GLY A 248 2.58 -16.60 4.88
C GLY A 248 2.03 -16.90 6.28
N ALA A 249 1.02 -17.77 6.42
CA ALA A 249 0.51 -18.17 7.73
C ALA A 249 1.40 -19.25 8.36
N PRO A 250 1.79 -19.15 9.65
CA PRO A 250 2.61 -20.16 10.33
C PRO A 250 1.92 -21.53 10.37
N GLU A 251 2.57 -22.58 9.90
CA GLU A 251 2.06 -23.96 9.96
C GLU A 251 2.94 -24.90 10.77
N VAL A 252 4.25 -24.67 10.83
CA VAL A 252 5.17 -25.42 11.68
C VAL A 252 6.13 -24.45 12.34
N VAL A 253 6.47 -24.70 13.61
CA VAL A 253 7.60 -24.07 14.29
C VAL A 253 8.56 -25.16 14.74
N THR A 254 9.86 -24.97 14.52
CA THR A 254 10.91 -25.91 14.93
C THR A 254 11.86 -25.30 15.94
N ASP A 255 12.45 -26.11 16.83
CA ASP A 255 13.61 -25.68 17.63
C ASP A 255 14.91 -25.60 16.81
N GLU A 256 16.01 -25.21 17.47
CA GLU A 256 17.37 -25.15 16.91
C GLU A 256 17.86 -26.49 16.31
N ALA A 257 17.34 -27.62 16.75
CA ALA A 257 17.66 -28.94 16.21
C ALA A 257 16.77 -29.31 15.00
N GLY A 258 15.93 -28.39 14.51
CA GLY A 258 14.99 -28.61 13.41
C GLY A 258 13.78 -29.46 13.79
N LYS A 259 13.55 -29.74 15.08
CA LYS A 259 12.46 -30.60 15.54
C LYS A 259 11.17 -29.79 15.71
N PRO A 260 10.00 -30.25 15.21
CA PRO A 260 8.73 -29.55 15.39
C PRO A 260 8.32 -29.38 16.86
N VAL A 261 8.21 -28.13 17.29
CA VAL A 261 7.76 -27.71 18.62
C VAL A 261 6.35 -27.13 18.64
N TRP A 262 5.78 -26.78 17.49
CA TRP A 262 4.37 -26.45 17.32
C TRP A 262 3.95 -26.71 15.88
N GLN A 263 2.71 -27.15 15.68
CA GLN A 263 2.13 -27.37 14.36
C GLN A 263 0.68 -26.87 14.31
N ALA A 264 0.30 -26.26 13.19
CA ALA A 264 -1.03 -25.79 12.90
C ALA A 264 -1.60 -26.44 11.63
N GLY A 265 -2.92 -26.55 11.63
CA GLY A 265 -3.73 -26.74 10.44
C GLY A 265 -4.91 -25.79 10.57
N TYR A 266 -5.35 -25.22 9.45
CA TYR A 266 -6.40 -24.21 9.44
C TYR A 266 -7.64 -24.70 8.69
N THR A 267 -8.82 -24.23 9.09
CA THR A 267 -9.94 -24.14 8.14
C THR A 267 -9.58 -23.08 7.10
N PRO A 268 -10.18 -23.11 5.88
CA PRO A 268 -9.86 -22.12 4.85
C PRO A 268 -9.91 -20.66 5.32
N PHE A 269 -10.80 -20.33 6.27
CA PHE A 269 -10.93 -18.99 6.87
C PHE A 269 -10.00 -18.76 8.08
N GLY A 270 -8.87 -19.47 8.17
CA GLY A 270 -7.82 -19.22 9.17
C GLY A 270 -8.14 -19.66 10.60
N LYS A 271 -9.27 -20.33 10.85
CA LYS A 271 -9.59 -20.90 12.17
C LYS A 271 -8.67 -22.09 12.44
N LEU A 272 -8.00 -22.12 13.58
CA LEU A 272 -7.13 -23.24 13.95
C LEU A 272 -7.94 -24.54 14.17
N LEU A 273 -7.48 -25.64 13.57
CA LEU A 273 -8.12 -26.96 13.67
C LEU A 273 -7.77 -27.66 15.00
N PRO A 274 -8.75 -28.21 15.73
CA PRO A 274 -8.53 -28.91 17.01
C PRO A 274 -7.98 -30.34 16.82
N ALA A 275 -6.83 -30.44 16.15
CA ALA A 275 -6.03 -31.66 16.00
C ALA A 275 -4.54 -31.38 15.69
N ALA A 276 -4.17 -30.15 15.33
CA ALA A 276 -2.79 -29.80 15.04
C ALA A 276 -1.98 -29.62 16.35
N GLY A 277 -0.79 -30.21 16.37
CA GLY A 277 -0.04 -30.43 17.61
C GLY A 277 0.46 -29.15 18.26
N ARG A 278 -0.15 -28.78 19.40
CA ARG A 278 0.55 -28.12 20.52
C ARG A 278 1.55 -29.10 21.15
N THR A 279 2.52 -29.58 20.37
CA THR A 279 3.67 -30.35 20.88
C THR A 279 4.54 -29.45 21.77
N GLY A 280 5.40 -30.03 22.60
CA GLY A 280 6.53 -29.30 23.21
C GLY A 280 6.26 -28.01 24.01
N GLY A 281 5.01 -27.73 24.42
CA GLY A 281 4.64 -26.57 25.23
C GLY A 281 4.86 -25.19 24.57
N PHE A 282 5.02 -25.12 23.25
CA PHE A 282 5.15 -23.85 22.53
C PHE A 282 3.79 -23.35 22.02
N GLU A 283 3.57 -22.04 22.03
CA GLU A 283 2.35 -21.42 21.51
C GLU A 283 2.71 -20.30 20.53
N MET A 284 2.21 -20.40 19.29
CA MET A 284 2.30 -19.35 18.27
C MET A 284 0.95 -18.65 18.14
N ASN A 285 0.93 -17.32 18.28
CA ASN A 285 -0.30 -16.51 18.20
C ASN A 285 -0.50 -15.83 16.85
N LEU A 286 0.52 -15.77 15.98
CA LEU A 286 0.35 -15.23 14.63
C LEU A 286 -0.48 -16.19 13.75
N ARG A 287 -1.38 -15.66 12.93
CA ARG A 287 -2.33 -16.42 12.08
C ARG A 287 -2.09 -16.10 10.60
N LEU A 288 -3.11 -15.72 9.82
CA LEU A 288 -2.89 -15.17 8.47
C LEU A 288 -2.11 -13.84 8.57
N PRO A 289 -1.47 -13.32 7.50
CA PRO A 289 -0.72 -12.06 7.56
C PRO A 289 -1.50 -10.92 8.21
N GLY A 290 -0.85 -10.22 9.14
CA GLY A 290 -1.44 -9.15 9.96
C GLY A 290 -2.14 -9.62 11.26
N GLN A 291 -2.49 -10.91 11.36
CA GLN A 291 -3.37 -11.41 12.42
C GLN A 291 -2.65 -11.95 13.66
N TYR A 292 -3.12 -11.56 14.84
CA TYR A 292 -2.71 -12.07 16.16
C TYR A 292 -3.90 -12.66 16.92
N GLU A 293 -3.85 -13.93 17.32
CA GLU A 293 -4.91 -14.60 18.08
C GLU A 293 -4.96 -14.18 19.55
N ASP A 294 -6.15 -13.81 20.01
CA ASP A 294 -6.50 -13.74 21.43
C ASP A 294 -7.30 -14.99 21.82
N GLY A 295 -6.60 -16.04 22.27
CA GLY A 295 -7.24 -17.29 22.69
C GLY A 295 -8.31 -17.12 23.78
N GLU A 296 -8.21 -16.06 24.59
CA GLU A 296 -9.18 -15.71 25.63
C GLU A 296 -10.55 -15.22 25.10
N THR A 297 -10.60 -14.63 23.90
CA THR A 297 -11.85 -14.22 23.25
C THR A 297 -12.21 -15.14 22.08
N GLY A 298 -11.23 -15.74 21.43
CA GLY A 298 -11.35 -16.45 20.16
C GLY A 298 -11.40 -15.52 18.94
N LEU A 299 -11.09 -14.23 19.10
CA LEU A 299 -10.94 -13.26 18.01
C LEU A 299 -9.47 -13.13 17.62
N TYR A 300 -9.21 -12.74 16.38
CA TYR A 300 -7.88 -12.35 15.93
C TYR A 300 -7.83 -10.82 15.76
N TYR A 301 -6.84 -10.17 16.36
CA TYR A 301 -6.53 -8.77 16.10
C TYR A 301 -5.84 -8.65 14.74
N ASN A 302 -6.44 -7.94 13.79
CA ASN A 302 -5.88 -7.64 12.47
C ASN A 302 -5.75 -6.12 12.31
N ASP A 303 -4.79 -5.56 13.03
CA ASP A 303 -4.42 -4.14 13.08
C ASP A 303 -5.58 -3.14 13.31
N HIS A 304 -6.28 -2.75 12.23
CA HIS A 304 -7.41 -1.83 12.28
C HIS A 304 -8.75 -2.48 12.69
N ARG A 305 -8.85 -3.81 12.66
CA ARG A 305 -10.10 -4.56 12.97
C ARG A 305 -9.84 -5.80 13.81
N TYR A 306 -10.92 -6.35 14.37
CA TYR A 306 -10.93 -7.70 14.94
C TYR A 306 -11.66 -8.64 14.00
N TYR A 307 -11.05 -9.77 13.70
CA TYR A 307 -11.56 -10.84 12.87
C TYR A 307 -12.16 -11.96 13.75
N ASP A 308 -13.35 -12.43 13.41
CA ASP A 308 -13.96 -13.63 14.00
C ASP A 308 -13.74 -14.83 13.05
N PRO A 309 -12.77 -15.72 13.33
CA PRO A 309 -12.48 -16.88 12.49
C PRO A 309 -13.61 -17.93 12.52
N ARG A 310 -14.57 -17.87 13.46
CA ARG A 310 -15.75 -18.76 13.47
C ARG A 310 -16.77 -18.32 12.42
N GLN A 311 -16.95 -17.01 12.26
CA GLN A 311 -17.83 -16.43 11.25
C GLN A 311 -17.14 -16.21 9.90
N GLY A 312 -15.82 -16.19 9.88
CA GLY A 312 -15.02 -15.96 8.66
C GLY A 312 -15.04 -14.50 8.22
N ARG A 313 -15.22 -13.56 9.15
CA ARG A 313 -15.50 -12.14 8.86
C ARG A 313 -15.02 -11.20 9.97
N TYR A 314 -14.97 -9.91 9.70
CA TYR A 314 -14.67 -8.89 10.70
C TYR A 314 -15.83 -8.64 11.66
N LEU A 315 -15.50 -8.31 12.92
CA LEU A 315 -16.45 -8.03 13.99
C LEU A 315 -17.11 -6.65 13.82
N SER A 316 -16.31 -5.65 13.42
CA SER A 316 -16.76 -4.30 13.09
C SER A 316 -16.82 -4.11 11.56
N PRO A 317 -17.60 -3.13 11.08
CA PRO A 317 -17.44 -2.63 9.73
C PRO A 317 -16.01 -2.17 9.46
N ASP A 318 -15.65 -2.24 8.19
CA ASP A 318 -14.51 -1.54 7.62
C ASP A 318 -14.60 -0.03 7.93
N PRO A 319 -13.55 0.57 8.53
CA PRO A 319 -13.49 2.02 8.75
C PRO A 319 -13.68 2.85 7.48
N LEU A 320 -13.48 2.28 6.29
CA LEU A 320 -13.75 2.95 5.02
C LEU A 320 -15.26 3.09 4.71
N GLY A 321 -16.18 2.33 5.34
CA GLY A 321 -17.65 2.47 5.21
C GLY A 321 -18.31 1.47 4.22
N LEU A 322 -19.41 1.79 3.53
CA LEU A 322 -19.92 1.03 2.34
C LEU A 322 -19.07 1.23 1.08
N ARG A 323 -18.29 2.30 1.14
CA ARG A 323 -17.04 2.45 0.42
C ARG A 323 -16.23 1.15 0.53
N ALA A 324 -16.17 0.57 1.73
CA ALA A 324 -15.90 -0.82 2.11
C ALA A 324 -16.45 -1.97 1.26
N GLY A 325 -17.09 -1.68 0.13
CA GLY A 325 -17.97 -2.50 -0.66
C GLY A 325 -19.25 -2.89 0.07
N ILE A 326 -20.05 -3.69 -0.62
CA ILE A 326 -21.41 -3.95 -0.15
C ILE A 326 -21.42 -4.71 1.17
N ASN A 327 -20.48 -5.64 1.41
CA ASN A 327 -20.29 -6.32 2.69
C ASN A 327 -19.11 -5.75 3.48
N THR A 328 -19.36 -4.68 4.22
CA THR A 328 -18.36 -3.97 5.03
C THR A 328 -17.68 -4.81 6.12
N TYR A 329 -18.05 -6.07 6.31
CA TYR A 329 -17.44 -6.97 7.29
C TYR A 329 -16.75 -8.17 6.62
N ALA A 330 -16.84 -8.31 5.29
CA ALA A 330 -16.26 -9.45 4.60
C ALA A 330 -14.74 -9.50 4.79
N TYR A 331 -14.21 -10.72 4.85
CA TYR A 331 -12.78 -10.97 4.80
C TYR A 331 -12.46 -11.52 3.41
N VAL A 332 -11.71 -10.73 2.64
CA VAL A 332 -11.24 -11.03 1.28
C VAL A 332 -12.31 -11.65 0.36
N ASP A 333 -13.52 -11.11 0.44
CA ASP A 333 -14.76 -11.51 -0.25
C ASP A 333 -15.01 -13.02 -0.31
N GLY A 334 -14.56 -13.77 0.70
CA GLY A 334 -14.78 -15.21 0.79
C GLY A 334 -13.82 -16.06 -0.03
N ASN A 335 -12.67 -15.54 -0.49
CA ASN A 335 -11.56 -16.35 -1.03
C ASN A 335 -10.27 -16.22 -0.20
N PRO A 336 -10.26 -16.78 1.01
CA PRO A 336 -9.11 -16.72 1.93
C PRO A 336 -7.94 -17.64 1.55
N LEU A 337 -8.02 -18.37 0.43
CA LEU A 337 -6.95 -19.25 -0.06
C LEU A 337 -6.07 -18.59 -1.13
N LYS A 338 -6.43 -17.37 -1.56
CA LYS A 338 -5.81 -16.62 -2.64
C LYS A 338 -5.40 -15.22 -2.21
N TYR A 339 -6.25 -14.55 -1.44
CA TYR A 339 -6.03 -13.18 -0.99
C TYR A 339 -5.73 -13.14 0.51
N VAL A 340 -5.06 -12.07 0.91
CA VAL A 340 -4.81 -11.69 2.30
C VAL A 340 -5.17 -10.23 2.48
N ASP A 341 -5.55 -9.82 3.68
CA ASP A 341 -5.79 -8.41 4.04
C ASP A 341 -4.82 -7.99 5.17
N PRO A 342 -3.59 -7.59 4.82
CA PRO A 342 -2.60 -7.15 5.82
C PRO A 342 -2.77 -5.68 6.23
N SER A 343 -3.50 -4.87 5.43
CA SER A 343 -3.61 -3.39 5.58
C SER A 343 -4.80 -2.75 4.81
N GLY A 344 -4.78 -2.76 3.45
CA GLY A 344 -5.93 -2.55 2.52
C GLY A 344 -6.08 -1.23 1.68
N LEU A 345 -5.21 -0.87 0.68
CA LEU A 345 -5.22 0.40 -0.15
C LEU A 345 -4.65 0.26 -1.64
N ILE A 346 -4.46 1.32 -2.50
CA ILE A 346 -3.85 1.26 -3.91
C ILE A 346 -3.16 2.57 -4.52
N LEU A 347 -2.25 2.43 -5.52
CA LEU A 347 -1.65 3.52 -6.39
C LEU A 347 -1.58 3.24 -7.94
N PHE A 348 -1.65 4.30 -8.76
CA PHE A 348 -1.31 4.34 -10.21
C PHE A 348 -0.29 5.46 -10.57
N ALA A 349 0.63 5.22 -11.52
CA ALA A 349 1.71 6.16 -11.88
C ALA A 349 1.93 6.31 -13.41
N PHE A 350 1.78 7.53 -13.95
CA PHE A 350 1.86 7.84 -15.39
C PHE A 350 3.08 8.69 -15.75
N ASP A 351 4.08 8.12 -16.43
CA ASP A 351 5.34 8.81 -16.72
C ASP A 351 5.33 9.68 -18.00
N GLY A 352 6.21 10.67 -18.03
CA GLY A 352 6.39 11.62 -19.12
C GLY A 352 7.00 11.03 -20.39
N THR A 353 6.85 11.77 -21.49
CA THR A 353 7.30 11.36 -22.83
C THR A 353 8.80 11.09 -22.88
N GLY A 354 9.18 9.93 -23.40
CA GLY A 354 10.57 9.46 -23.47
C GLY A 354 11.07 8.74 -22.20
N ASN A 355 10.36 8.84 -21.07
CA ASN A 355 10.77 8.21 -19.83
C ASN A 355 10.35 6.73 -19.75
N SER A 356 11.26 5.88 -19.30
CA SER A 356 11.04 4.45 -19.04
C SER A 356 11.87 3.97 -17.85
N TYR A 357 11.58 2.76 -17.38
CA TYR A 357 12.50 1.99 -16.56
C TYR A 357 12.96 0.73 -17.34
N PRO A 358 14.28 0.50 -17.52
CA PRO A 358 15.37 1.42 -17.16
C PRO A 358 15.34 2.73 -17.96
N ALA A 359 16.05 3.76 -17.47
CA ALA A 359 16.16 5.05 -18.12
C ALA A 359 16.84 4.94 -19.50
N ALA A 360 16.57 5.92 -20.37
CA ALA A 360 17.27 6.03 -21.65
C ALA A 360 18.78 6.31 -21.44
N LYS A 361 19.62 5.86 -22.37
CA LYS A 361 21.08 5.99 -22.24
C LYS A 361 21.51 7.47 -22.22
N GLY A 362 21.91 7.96 -21.05
CA GLY A 362 22.32 9.34 -20.83
C GLY A 362 21.34 10.16 -19.98
N ASP A 363 20.17 9.61 -19.67
CA ASP A 363 19.16 10.18 -18.78
C ASP A 363 19.14 9.46 -17.43
N SER A 364 18.55 10.09 -16.41
CA SER A 364 18.23 9.46 -15.13
C SER A 364 16.75 9.05 -15.08
N ILE A 365 16.31 8.39 -14.00
CA ILE A 365 14.90 8.03 -13.84
C ILE A 365 14.06 9.25 -13.43
N SER A 366 12.80 9.28 -13.90
CA SER A 366 11.84 10.35 -13.62
C SER A 366 11.42 10.42 -12.16
N ASN A 367 10.87 11.55 -11.73
CA ASN A 367 10.26 11.66 -10.40
C ASN A 367 9.05 10.73 -10.22
N VAL A 368 8.33 10.42 -11.30
CA VAL A 368 7.24 9.42 -11.28
C VAL A 368 7.80 8.06 -10.92
N ARG A 369 8.95 7.67 -11.51
CA ARG A 369 9.61 6.40 -11.19
C ARG A 369 10.22 6.40 -9.78
N LYS A 370 10.89 7.48 -9.36
CA LYS A 370 11.45 7.61 -8.01
C LYS A 370 10.35 7.54 -6.94
N PHE A 371 9.23 8.24 -7.13
CA PHE A 371 8.07 8.15 -6.22
C PHE A 371 7.45 6.75 -6.24
N TYR A 372 7.31 6.11 -7.40
CA TYR A 372 6.81 4.73 -7.51
C TYR A 372 7.70 3.74 -6.74
N GLU A 373 9.02 3.88 -6.81
CA GLU A 373 9.98 3.03 -6.07
C GLU A 373 9.99 3.34 -4.56
N ALA A 374 9.79 4.59 -4.17
CA ALA A 374 9.63 5.00 -2.78
C ALA A 374 8.23 4.76 -2.21
N TYR A 375 7.24 4.31 -3.00
CA TYR A 375 5.89 4.07 -2.51
C TYR A 375 5.82 2.74 -1.76
N ASP A 376 5.37 2.79 -0.50
CA ASP A 376 5.28 1.61 0.35
C ASP A 376 4.06 0.77 -0.03
N VAL A 377 4.27 -0.22 -0.90
CA VAL A 377 3.20 -1.12 -1.37
C VAL A 377 2.66 -2.06 -0.29
N GLY A 378 3.38 -2.27 0.81
CA GLY A 378 2.91 -3.08 1.94
C GLY A 378 1.89 -2.34 2.80
N ASN A 379 2.15 -1.05 3.06
CA ASN A 379 1.26 -0.20 3.85
C ASN A 379 0.18 0.51 3.02
N ASN A 380 0.38 0.73 1.72
CA ASN A 380 -0.58 1.41 0.85
C ASN A 380 -1.12 0.57 -0.33
N GLY A 381 -0.77 -0.71 -0.42
CA GLY A 381 -1.21 -1.63 -1.47
C GLY A 381 -0.51 -1.49 -2.84
N PRO A 382 -0.91 -2.30 -3.84
CA PRO A 382 -0.19 -2.42 -5.10
C PRO A 382 -0.13 -1.10 -5.89
N ALA A 383 0.99 -0.93 -6.60
CA ALA A 383 1.27 0.21 -7.45
C ALA A 383 1.41 -0.23 -8.92
N PHE A 384 0.77 0.49 -9.84
CA PHE A 384 0.86 0.26 -11.29
C PHE A 384 1.64 1.36 -12.00
N TYR A 385 2.51 0.98 -12.93
CA TYR A 385 3.40 1.91 -13.66
C TYR A 385 3.13 1.91 -15.17
N ILE A 386 2.79 3.10 -15.69
CA ILE A 386 2.54 3.36 -17.11
C ILE A 386 3.74 4.14 -17.66
N THR A 387 4.48 3.55 -18.62
CA THR A 387 5.60 4.23 -19.28
C THR A 387 5.11 5.30 -20.24
N GLY A 388 5.84 6.40 -20.41
CA GLY A 388 5.41 7.51 -21.26
C GLY A 388 5.57 7.28 -22.76
N ILE A 389 4.93 8.11 -23.58
CA ILE A 389 4.95 8.00 -25.06
C ILE A 389 6.39 8.03 -25.59
N GLY A 390 6.67 7.20 -26.60
CA GLY A 390 8.00 7.03 -27.18
C GLY A 390 8.80 5.87 -26.59
N THR A 391 8.26 5.19 -25.58
CA THR A 391 8.90 4.05 -24.91
C THR A 391 7.98 2.82 -24.89
N THR A 392 8.55 1.65 -24.57
CA THR A 392 7.83 0.38 -24.46
C THR A 392 8.29 -0.41 -23.25
N ASN A 393 7.40 -1.21 -22.66
CA ASN A 393 7.73 -2.25 -21.69
C ASN A 393 6.84 -3.50 -21.93
N LYS A 394 6.84 -4.46 -20.99
CA LYS A 394 6.03 -5.69 -21.10
C LYS A 394 4.51 -5.44 -21.13
N ASP A 395 4.04 -4.37 -20.49
CA ASP A 395 2.62 -4.04 -20.36
C ASP A 395 2.16 -3.03 -21.43
N MET A 396 3.09 -2.23 -21.95
CA MET A 396 2.92 -1.29 -23.04
C MET A 396 3.89 -1.58 -24.19
N PRO A 397 3.64 -2.59 -25.04
CA PRO A 397 4.48 -2.88 -26.20
C PRO A 397 4.33 -1.83 -27.33
N TYR A 398 3.33 -0.94 -27.25
CA TYR A 398 3.12 0.10 -28.24
C TYR A 398 3.89 1.38 -27.92
N LYS A 399 4.92 1.66 -28.73
CA LYS A 399 5.80 2.81 -28.55
C LYS A 399 5.06 4.15 -28.66
N GLY A 400 4.12 4.26 -29.59
CA GLY A 400 3.52 5.54 -30.00
C GLY A 400 4.55 6.49 -30.64
N ASN A 401 4.11 7.72 -30.92
CA ASN A 401 4.94 8.75 -31.54
C ASN A 401 4.88 10.07 -30.74
N MET A 402 6.05 10.49 -30.27
CA MET A 402 6.20 11.64 -29.38
C MET A 402 5.81 12.97 -30.03
N ALA A 403 5.93 13.07 -31.37
CA ALA A 403 5.75 14.31 -32.14
C ALA A 403 4.28 14.64 -32.46
N ASN A 404 3.40 13.64 -32.42
CA ASN A 404 1.95 13.79 -32.68
C ASN A 404 1.06 13.32 -31.49
N GLY A 405 1.65 12.90 -30.37
CA GLY A 405 0.89 12.42 -29.20
C GLY A 405 0.24 11.05 -29.39
N ASP A 406 0.55 10.34 -30.48
CA ASP A 406 0.11 8.97 -30.70
C ASP A 406 0.63 8.05 -29.58
N GLY A 407 -0.24 7.23 -29.00
CA GLY A 407 0.04 6.46 -27.79
C GLY A 407 -0.56 7.02 -26.50
N PHE A 408 -1.19 8.21 -26.52
CA PHE A 408 -1.81 8.85 -25.34
C PHE A 408 -3.06 8.10 -24.87
N ASP A 409 -4.03 7.93 -25.77
CA ASP A 409 -5.29 7.24 -25.46
C ASP A 409 -5.04 5.78 -25.03
N GLN A 410 -4.01 5.13 -25.58
CA GLN A 410 -3.61 3.77 -25.21
C GLN A 410 -2.97 3.69 -23.82
N ARG A 411 -2.36 4.75 -23.30
CA ARG A 411 -1.79 4.80 -21.93
C ARG A 411 -2.86 5.07 -20.88
N VAL A 412 -3.80 5.96 -21.20
CA VAL A 412 -5.04 6.12 -20.42
C VAL A 412 -5.79 4.79 -20.35
N GLU A 413 -5.96 4.09 -21.47
CA GLU A 413 -6.65 2.80 -21.47
C GLU A 413 -5.83 1.67 -20.80
N LEU A 414 -4.49 1.72 -20.84
CA LEU A 414 -3.66 0.78 -20.05
C LEU A 414 -3.91 0.96 -18.54
N GLY A 415 -4.02 2.20 -18.05
CA GLY A 415 -4.43 2.48 -16.67
C GLY A 415 -5.80 1.90 -16.34
N PHE A 416 -6.77 1.99 -17.26
CA PHE A 416 -8.05 1.29 -17.11
C PHE A 416 -7.89 -0.23 -17.15
N SER A 417 -7.07 -0.82 -18.02
CA SER A 417 -6.88 -2.27 -18.06
C SER A 417 -6.25 -2.84 -16.78
N PHE A 418 -5.40 -2.06 -16.10
CA PHE A 418 -4.92 -2.40 -14.76
C PHE A 418 -6.04 -2.32 -13.71
N LEU A 419 -6.89 -1.28 -13.75
CA LEU A 419 -8.04 -1.15 -12.85
C LEU A 419 -9.11 -2.22 -13.10
N GLU A 420 -9.43 -2.51 -14.36
CA GLU A 420 -10.32 -3.58 -14.81
C GLU A 420 -9.83 -4.92 -14.30
N LYS A 421 -8.58 -5.30 -14.64
CA LYS A 421 -7.98 -6.55 -14.17
C LYS A 421 -7.96 -6.60 -12.65
N PHE A 422 -7.63 -5.50 -11.98
CA PHE A 422 -7.67 -5.43 -10.53
C PHE A 422 -9.10 -5.69 -10.01
N VAL A 423 -10.10 -4.93 -10.45
CA VAL A 423 -11.51 -5.08 -10.03
C VAL A 423 -12.10 -6.45 -10.39
N ASP A 424 -11.67 -7.05 -11.50
CA ASP A 424 -12.03 -8.41 -11.91
C ASP A 424 -11.41 -9.48 -11.01
N THR A 425 -10.19 -9.25 -10.51
CA THR A 425 -9.44 -10.20 -9.67
C THR A 425 -9.36 -9.83 -8.19
N ASP A 426 -9.96 -8.72 -7.74
CA ASP A 426 -9.90 -8.32 -6.34
C ASP A 426 -11.22 -8.64 -5.65
N GLY A 427 -11.17 -9.69 -4.84
CA GLY A 427 -12.16 -10.00 -3.81
C GLY A 427 -12.05 -9.05 -2.63
N GLY A 428 -11.97 -7.76 -2.91
CA GLY A 428 -12.17 -6.71 -1.93
C GLY A 428 -13.58 -6.18 -2.10
N THR A 429 -14.30 -6.02 -1.01
CA THR A 429 -15.47 -5.15 -1.01
C THR A 429 -14.96 -3.70 -0.92
N THR A 430 -14.04 -3.40 0.01
CA THR A 430 -12.87 -2.52 -0.19
C THR A 430 -13.06 -1.21 -0.97
N THR A 431 -13.16 -0.01 -0.36
CA THR A 431 -13.04 1.20 -1.19
C THR A 431 -11.61 1.32 -1.60
N LEU A 432 -11.44 1.37 -2.91
CA LEU A 432 -10.17 1.60 -3.49
C LEU A 432 -9.85 3.09 -3.32
N ASP A 433 -9.19 3.42 -2.21
CA ASP A 433 -8.34 4.60 -2.14
C ASP A 433 -7.29 4.44 -3.24
N ILE A 434 -7.50 5.19 -4.32
CA ILE A 434 -6.63 5.30 -5.48
C ILE A 434 -5.84 6.60 -5.33
N ASP A 435 -4.53 6.46 -5.19
CA ASP A 435 -3.59 7.53 -5.46
C ASP A 435 -3.21 7.51 -6.94
N VAL A 436 -3.00 8.69 -7.53
CA VAL A 436 -2.47 8.83 -8.89
C VAL A 436 -1.33 9.82 -8.90
N ILE A 437 -0.26 9.51 -9.63
CA ILE A 437 0.81 10.47 -9.93
C ILE A 437 1.10 10.55 -11.42
N GLY A 438 1.67 11.67 -11.87
CA GLY A 438 2.22 11.74 -13.22
C GLY A 438 3.10 12.95 -13.51
N PHE A 439 3.85 12.87 -14.60
CA PHE A 439 4.74 13.95 -15.08
C PHE A 439 4.45 14.29 -16.54
N SER A 440 4.49 15.58 -16.91
CA SER A 440 4.45 16.01 -18.31
C SER A 440 3.16 15.58 -19.02
N ARG A 441 3.30 14.88 -20.16
CA ARG A 441 2.20 14.23 -20.86
C ARG A 441 1.56 13.12 -20.02
N GLY A 442 2.34 12.40 -19.21
CA GLY A 442 1.82 11.43 -18.24
C GLY A 442 0.96 12.09 -17.15
N ALA A 443 1.28 13.31 -16.70
CA ALA A 443 0.39 14.10 -15.85
C ALA A 443 -0.92 14.47 -16.57
N ALA A 444 -0.88 14.74 -17.88
CA ALA A 444 -2.09 14.95 -18.66
C ALA A 444 -2.91 13.65 -18.87
N GLU A 445 -2.24 12.50 -19.09
CA GLU A 445 -2.85 11.17 -19.14
C GLU A 445 -3.53 10.82 -17.81
N ALA A 446 -2.84 11.02 -16.68
CA ALA A 446 -3.36 10.87 -15.32
C ALA A 446 -4.64 11.69 -15.10
N ARG A 447 -4.62 12.99 -15.43
CA ARG A 447 -5.81 13.85 -15.29
C ARG A 447 -6.97 13.42 -16.17
N VAL A 448 -6.70 13.03 -17.42
CA VAL A 448 -7.73 12.50 -18.32
C VAL A 448 -8.32 11.21 -17.75
N TRP A 449 -7.46 10.29 -17.28
CA TRP A 449 -7.87 9.04 -16.64
C TRP A 449 -8.74 9.29 -15.40
N MET A 450 -8.35 10.22 -14.52
CA MET A 450 -9.10 10.62 -13.33
C MET A 450 -10.49 11.18 -13.68
N ASN A 451 -10.60 12.02 -14.72
CA ASN A 451 -11.90 12.54 -15.17
C ASN A 451 -12.77 11.45 -15.82
N LEU A 452 -12.18 10.57 -16.63
CA LEU A 452 -12.89 9.43 -17.22
C LEU A 452 -13.36 8.45 -16.14
N LEU A 453 -12.52 8.17 -15.13
CA LEU A 453 -12.86 7.31 -14.00
C LEU A 453 -14.00 7.94 -13.20
N ALA A 454 -13.88 9.21 -12.81
CA ALA A 454 -14.94 9.95 -12.12
C ALA A 454 -16.28 9.94 -12.90
N GLY A 455 -16.22 10.01 -14.25
CA GLY A 455 -17.40 9.90 -15.12
C GLY A 455 -17.93 8.46 -15.31
N ARG A 456 -17.09 7.44 -15.13
CA ARG A 456 -17.48 6.02 -15.10
C ARG A 456 -18.03 5.59 -13.73
N LEU A 457 -17.84 6.38 -12.66
CA LEU A 457 -18.36 6.05 -11.32
C LEU A 457 -19.87 6.22 -11.23
N GLN A 458 -20.59 5.11 -11.03
CA GLN A 458 -22.03 5.08 -10.74
C GLN A 458 -22.20 4.98 -9.22
N ASP A 459 -22.75 6.03 -8.59
CA ASP A 459 -22.85 6.15 -7.12
C ASP A 459 -21.52 5.89 -6.37
N GLY A 460 -20.41 6.30 -7.01
CA GLY A 460 -19.05 6.08 -6.48
C GLY A 460 -18.43 4.73 -6.85
N LYS A 461 -19.14 3.86 -7.58
CA LYS A 461 -18.63 2.55 -8.00
C LYS A 461 -18.13 2.56 -9.44
N TYR A 462 -16.91 2.09 -9.63
CA TYR A 462 -16.45 1.59 -10.92
C TYR A 462 -17.10 0.24 -11.19
N VAL A 463 -17.47 -0.04 -12.44
CA VAL A 463 -18.00 -1.34 -12.88
C VAL A 463 -17.11 -1.81 -14.02
N SER A 464 -16.52 -3.00 -13.89
CA SER A 464 -15.67 -3.61 -14.92
C SER A 464 -16.50 -4.19 -16.05
N ALA A 465 -15.85 -4.51 -17.17
CA ALA A 465 -16.47 -5.15 -18.33
C ALA A 465 -17.06 -6.54 -18.02
N THR A 466 -16.60 -7.21 -16.96
CA THR A 466 -17.18 -8.49 -16.49
C THR A 466 -18.40 -8.32 -15.59
N GLY A 467 -18.70 -7.09 -15.17
CA GLY A 467 -19.80 -6.75 -14.26
C GLY A 467 -19.44 -6.79 -12.77
N LYS A 468 -18.19 -7.08 -12.40
CA LYS A 468 -17.71 -6.83 -11.02
C LYS A 468 -17.63 -5.33 -10.77
N SER A 469 -17.82 -4.88 -9.53
CA SER A 469 -17.90 -3.43 -9.23
C SER A 469 -17.30 -3.06 -7.89
N ARG A 470 -16.70 -1.87 -7.82
CA ARG A 470 -15.95 -1.39 -6.65
C ARG A 470 -16.11 0.09 -6.39
N CYS A 471 -16.40 0.43 -5.15
CA CYS A 471 -16.44 1.81 -4.70
C CYS A 471 -15.03 2.42 -4.76
N ILE A 472 -14.87 3.54 -5.44
CA ILE A 472 -13.59 4.21 -5.64
C ILE A 472 -13.51 5.47 -4.77
N SER A 473 -12.29 5.82 -4.39
CA SER A 473 -11.94 7.03 -3.66
C SER A 473 -10.66 7.58 -4.26
N LEU A 474 -10.74 8.71 -4.95
CA LEU A 474 -9.56 9.35 -5.51
C LEU A 474 -8.88 10.13 -4.38
N ARG A 475 -7.89 9.53 -3.71
CA ARG A 475 -7.30 10.07 -2.49
C ARG A 475 -6.27 11.16 -2.77
N PHE A 476 -5.33 10.90 -3.67
CA PHE A 476 -4.24 11.81 -3.98
C PHE A 476 -4.03 11.92 -5.49
N GLU A 477 -3.74 13.13 -5.96
CA GLU A 477 -3.28 13.39 -7.32
C GLU A 477 -2.00 14.22 -7.28
N GLY A 478 -0.84 13.58 -7.51
CA GLY A 478 0.48 14.21 -7.45
C GLY A 478 1.09 14.43 -8.82
N LEU A 479 1.16 15.68 -9.26
CA LEU A 479 1.51 16.05 -10.63
C LEU A 479 2.80 16.86 -10.70
N TRP A 480 3.67 16.52 -11.66
CA TRP A 480 4.78 17.38 -12.07
C TRP A 480 4.51 17.92 -13.48
N ASP A 481 4.45 19.24 -13.61
CA ASP A 481 4.43 20.01 -14.84
C ASP A 481 3.48 19.48 -15.93
N THR A 482 2.16 19.54 -15.68
CA THR A 482 1.13 19.02 -16.57
C THR A 482 1.17 19.69 -17.94
N VAL A 483 1.62 18.95 -18.97
CA VAL A 483 1.74 19.41 -20.36
C VAL A 483 1.25 18.33 -21.32
N PRO A 484 0.03 18.45 -21.90
CA PRO A 484 -0.50 17.45 -22.82
C PRO A 484 0.34 17.34 -24.11
N HIS A 485 0.59 18.47 -24.78
CA HIS A 485 1.38 18.58 -25.99
C HIS A 485 1.02 17.49 -27.02
N LEU A 486 -0.24 17.43 -27.43
CA LEU A 486 -0.75 16.36 -28.31
C LEU A 486 -0.38 16.53 -29.80
N GLY A 487 0.77 17.14 -30.05
CA GLY A 487 1.40 17.21 -31.36
C GLY A 487 1.22 18.51 -32.12
N TYR A 488 2.11 18.73 -33.09
CA TYR A 488 2.16 19.93 -33.93
C TYR A 488 1.12 19.95 -35.07
N LEU A 489 0.41 18.83 -35.30
CA LEU A 489 -0.45 18.60 -36.47
C LEU A 489 -1.89 18.23 -36.05
N ASN A 490 -2.63 19.22 -35.55
CA ASN A 490 -4.06 19.10 -35.22
C ASN A 490 -4.44 18.05 -34.15
N GLY A 491 -3.59 17.83 -33.15
CA GLY A 491 -4.01 17.15 -31.93
C GLY A 491 -5.07 17.98 -31.20
N ASN A 492 -6.34 17.60 -31.32
CA ASN A 492 -7.42 18.38 -30.74
C ASN A 492 -7.49 18.21 -29.21
N GLU A 493 -6.72 19.02 -28.47
CA GLU A 493 -6.78 19.07 -27.01
C GLU A 493 -8.19 19.40 -26.47
N SER A 494 -9.10 19.97 -27.28
CA SER A 494 -10.49 20.22 -26.86
C SER A 494 -11.31 18.95 -26.67
N LYS A 495 -10.82 17.76 -27.08
CA LYS A 495 -11.50 16.47 -26.84
C LYS A 495 -11.27 15.93 -25.42
N TYR A 496 -10.40 16.56 -24.62
CA TYR A 496 -10.01 16.10 -23.29
C TYR A 496 -10.41 17.09 -22.19
N ASN A 497 -10.82 16.55 -21.06
CA ASN A 497 -10.97 17.33 -19.83
C ASN A 497 -9.67 17.22 -19.00
N PHE A 498 -8.96 18.34 -18.87
CA PHE A 498 -7.80 18.49 -17.99
C PHE A 498 -8.14 19.28 -16.71
N ALA A 499 -9.37 19.22 -16.20
CA ALA A 499 -9.67 19.67 -14.84
C ALA A 499 -9.16 18.63 -13.81
N VAL A 500 -9.15 18.97 -12.52
CA VAL A 500 -9.15 17.96 -11.45
C VAL A 500 -10.60 17.77 -11.01
N PRO A 501 -11.15 16.54 -10.94
CA PRO A 501 -12.51 16.29 -10.47
C PRO A 501 -12.81 16.97 -9.11
N ALA A 502 -13.79 17.87 -9.11
CA ALA A 502 -14.00 18.84 -8.02
C ALA A 502 -15.21 18.53 -7.12
N ALA A 503 -16.11 17.65 -7.55
CA ALA A 503 -17.36 17.35 -6.88
C ALA A 503 -17.88 15.95 -7.27
N GLY A 504 -18.88 15.47 -6.52
CA GLY A 504 -19.51 14.17 -6.77
C GLY A 504 -18.67 12.98 -6.30
N PRO A 505 -19.09 11.74 -6.61
CA PRO A 505 -18.46 10.54 -6.07
C PRO A 505 -17.00 10.33 -6.51
N GLY A 506 -16.62 10.90 -7.65
CA GLY A 506 -15.24 10.92 -8.16
C GLY A 506 -14.45 12.18 -7.80
N GLN A 507 -14.83 12.93 -6.76
CA GLN A 507 -14.02 14.07 -6.29
C GLN A 507 -12.64 13.60 -5.82
N VAL A 508 -11.58 14.27 -6.29
CA VAL A 508 -10.21 14.06 -5.77
C VAL A 508 -10.11 14.70 -4.37
N LYS A 509 -9.75 13.90 -3.36
CA LYS A 509 -9.63 14.35 -1.96
C LYS A 509 -8.48 15.32 -1.75
N PHE A 510 -7.36 15.19 -2.46
CA PHE A 510 -6.26 16.15 -2.44
C PHE A 510 -5.45 16.12 -3.74
N ALA A 511 -5.09 17.29 -4.28
CA ALA A 511 -4.25 17.39 -5.47
C ALA A 511 -3.05 18.34 -5.27
N ALA A 512 -1.86 17.89 -5.63
CA ALA A 512 -0.61 18.65 -5.57
C ALA A 512 0.00 18.77 -6.96
N HIS A 513 0.40 19.97 -7.37
CA HIS A 513 1.01 20.21 -8.68
C HIS A 513 2.28 21.07 -8.55
N ALA A 514 3.42 20.46 -8.87
CA ALA A 514 4.69 21.16 -9.03
C ALA A 514 4.78 21.72 -10.46
N VAL A 515 5.02 23.02 -10.59
CA VAL A 515 5.05 23.75 -11.85
C VAL A 515 6.45 24.33 -12.07
N ALA A 516 7.00 24.18 -13.27
CA ALA A 516 8.30 24.75 -13.61
C ALA A 516 8.23 26.29 -13.53
N LEU A 517 9.35 26.99 -13.45
CA LEU A 517 9.39 28.47 -13.55
C LEU A 517 10.35 28.97 -14.64
N ASN A 518 11.19 28.09 -15.20
CA ASN A 518 12.19 28.41 -16.21
C ASN A 518 11.94 27.61 -17.51
N GLU A 519 10.67 27.47 -17.91
CA GLU A 519 10.31 26.79 -19.16
C GLU A 519 9.85 27.79 -20.21
N HIS A 520 10.72 28.03 -21.19
CA HIS A 520 10.60 29.16 -22.10
C HIS A 520 10.29 28.77 -23.55
N ARG A 521 9.74 27.57 -23.78
CA ARG A 521 9.24 27.13 -25.10
C ARG A 521 7.92 27.78 -25.54
N GLY A 522 7.65 29.04 -25.18
CA GLY A 522 6.45 29.75 -25.61
C GLY A 522 6.51 30.17 -27.08
N GLY A 523 5.43 29.88 -27.82
CA GLY A 523 5.37 30.08 -29.27
C GLY A 523 5.63 28.82 -30.09
N LEU A 524 6.22 27.77 -29.50
CA LEU A 524 6.07 26.42 -30.03
C LEU A 524 4.62 25.98 -29.84
N ALA A 525 3.97 25.58 -30.94
CA ALA A 525 2.58 25.17 -30.90
C ALA A 525 2.41 23.99 -29.91
N ASN A 526 1.52 24.19 -28.93
CA ASN A 526 1.01 23.17 -28.01
C ASN A 526 1.92 22.77 -26.82
N PHE A 527 3.01 23.47 -26.50
CA PHE A 527 3.76 23.22 -25.23
C PHE A 527 3.21 24.04 -24.03
N ASN A 528 1.89 24.07 -23.86
CA ASN A 528 1.22 24.84 -22.81
C ASN A 528 1.05 24.04 -21.52
N GLY A 529 1.25 24.68 -20.37
CA GLY A 529 0.98 24.09 -19.06
C GLY A 529 -0.50 24.14 -18.68
N ARG A 530 -0.96 23.21 -17.84
CA ARG A 530 -2.35 23.11 -17.37
C ARG A 530 -2.45 23.22 -15.85
N SER A 531 -3.16 24.21 -15.33
CA SER A 531 -3.35 24.39 -13.89
C SER A 531 -4.26 23.31 -13.29
N ILE A 532 -4.08 22.98 -12.00
CA ILE A 532 -5.06 22.24 -11.19
C ILE A 532 -6.18 23.15 -10.63
N LEU A 533 -6.03 24.47 -10.76
CA LEU A 533 -6.97 25.48 -10.31
C LEU A 533 -7.93 25.88 -11.44
N HIS A 534 -9.14 26.33 -11.05
CA HIS A 534 -10.16 26.74 -12.01
C HIS A 534 -9.90 28.15 -12.56
N THR A 535 -9.35 29.06 -11.76
CA THR A 535 -9.01 30.44 -12.13
C THR A 535 -7.67 30.84 -11.49
N PRO A 536 -6.99 31.90 -11.97
CA PRO A 536 -5.74 32.40 -11.37
C PRO A 536 -5.89 33.01 -9.96
N THR A 537 -7.12 33.37 -9.56
CA THR A 537 -7.39 34.16 -8.35
C THR A 537 -7.91 33.34 -7.17
N SER A 538 -8.27 32.07 -7.37
CA SER A 538 -8.49 31.15 -6.25
C SER A 538 -7.15 30.87 -5.56
N PRO A 539 -6.94 31.28 -4.30
CA PRO A 539 -5.74 30.91 -3.58
C PRO A 539 -5.67 29.39 -3.40
N ASN A 540 -4.47 28.85 -3.23
CA ASN A 540 -4.29 27.50 -2.68
C ASN A 540 -5.11 27.40 -1.38
N GLY A 541 -6.23 26.66 -1.43
CA GLY A 541 -7.30 26.79 -0.46
C GLY A 541 -8.30 25.66 -0.60
N GLY A 542 -8.57 24.98 0.52
CA GLY A 542 -9.20 23.65 0.50
C GLY A 542 -8.16 22.59 0.19
N ASN A 543 -8.41 21.75 -0.81
CA ASN A 543 -7.69 20.50 -1.03
C ASN A 543 -6.78 20.49 -2.26
N ARG A 544 -6.30 21.66 -2.69
CA ARG A 544 -5.42 21.81 -3.87
C ARG A 544 -4.24 22.69 -3.54
N ILE A 545 -3.06 22.28 -3.96
CA ILE A 545 -1.82 23.05 -3.83
C ILE A 545 -1.05 23.05 -5.15
N GLU A 546 -0.94 24.22 -5.77
CA GLU A 546 -0.11 24.45 -6.95
C GLU A 546 1.09 25.34 -6.56
N MET A 547 2.31 24.89 -6.88
CA MET A 547 3.55 25.53 -6.44
C MET A 547 4.59 25.59 -7.56
N GLY A 548 5.24 26.75 -7.70
CA GLY A 548 6.32 26.98 -8.66
C GLY A 548 7.69 26.59 -8.11
N PHE A 549 8.49 25.90 -8.93
CA PHE A 549 9.86 25.48 -8.65
C PHE A 549 10.83 25.99 -9.71
N ILE A 550 12.04 26.35 -9.29
CA ILE A 550 13.14 26.71 -10.18
C ILE A 550 13.53 25.49 -11.01
N GLY A 551 13.60 25.66 -12.32
CA GLY A 551 13.80 24.56 -13.27
C GLY A 551 13.01 24.73 -14.55
N SER A 552 13.52 24.19 -15.66
CA SER A 552 12.72 23.90 -16.86
C SER A 552 11.80 22.71 -16.63
N HIS A 553 10.96 22.39 -17.62
CA HIS A 553 9.99 21.29 -17.56
C HIS A 553 10.56 19.97 -17.00
N ALA A 554 11.75 19.56 -17.45
CA ALA A 554 12.35 18.30 -17.03
C ALA A 554 13.28 18.44 -15.81
N ASP A 555 13.69 19.66 -15.43
CA ASP A 555 14.44 19.89 -14.18
C ASP A 555 13.55 19.72 -12.94
N ILE A 556 12.23 19.60 -13.09
CA ILE A 556 11.29 19.47 -11.97
C ILE A 556 10.47 18.17 -11.98
N GLY A 557 10.84 17.18 -12.79
CA GLY A 557 10.06 15.95 -12.91
C GLY A 557 10.60 14.93 -13.91
N GLY A 558 11.36 15.40 -14.89
CA GLY A 558 12.19 14.55 -15.73
C GLY A 558 13.43 14.05 -14.98
N GLY A 559 14.00 12.97 -15.50
CA GLY A 559 15.31 12.50 -15.08
C GLY A 559 16.38 12.94 -16.09
N TYR A 560 16.91 14.16 -15.97
CA TYR A 560 18.13 14.48 -16.71
C TYR A 560 19.31 13.71 -16.09
N GLY A 561 20.16 13.10 -16.92
CA GLY A 561 21.38 12.46 -16.43
C GLY A 561 22.47 13.45 -16.00
N THR A 562 22.29 14.73 -16.32
CA THR A 562 23.26 15.82 -16.13
C THR A 562 22.97 16.72 -14.93
N GLY A 563 21.86 16.55 -14.20
CA GLY A 563 21.53 17.37 -13.03
C GLY A 563 20.37 16.79 -12.21
N ASP A 564 20.32 17.14 -10.93
CA ASP A 564 19.43 16.54 -9.91
C ASP A 564 18.45 17.53 -9.27
N LEU A 565 18.19 18.68 -9.91
CA LEU A 565 17.16 19.64 -9.46
C LEU A 565 15.77 19.01 -9.28
N SER A 566 15.46 17.92 -10.00
CA SER A 566 14.16 17.26 -9.90
C SER A 566 13.93 16.65 -8.52
N ASP A 567 14.98 16.34 -7.77
CA ASP A 567 14.86 15.83 -6.40
C ASP A 567 14.22 16.86 -5.43
N VAL A 568 14.36 18.16 -5.70
CA VAL A 568 13.65 19.22 -4.94
C VAL A 568 12.14 19.01 -4.98
N THR A 569 11.60 18.76 -6.17
CA THR A 569 10.15 18.62 -6.37
C THR A 569 9.65 17.21 -6.04
N LEU A 570 10.54 16.21 -6.08
CA LEU A 570 10.26 14.88 -5.53
C LEU A 570 10.04 14.96 -4.02
N MET A 571 10.97 15.58 -3.29
CA MET A 571 10.87 15.70 -1.82
C MET A 571 9.65 16.52 -1.39
N TRP A 572 9.29 17.58 -2.12
CA TRP A 572 8.03 18.28 -1.90
C TRP A 572 6.81 17.37 -2.13
N MET A 573 6.76 16.62 -3.24
CA MET A 573 5.63 15.73 -3.55
C MET A 573 5.50 14.59 -2.55
N ILE A 574 6.62 13.99 -2.13
CA ILE A 574 6.68 12.98 -1.05
C ILE A 574 6.10 13.55 0.25
N LYS A 575 6.41 14.81 0.58
CA LYS A 575 5.78 15.49 1.72
C LYS A 575 4.27 15.63 1.54
N GLN A 576 3.80 16.13 0.37
CA GLN A 576 2.37 16.27 0.11
C GLN A 576 1.62 14.94 0.25
N ALA A 577 2.20 13.85 -0.28
CA ALA A 577 1.67 12.50 -0.15
C ALA A 577 1.60 12.03 1.31
N LYS A 578 2.69 12.19 2.07
CA LYS A 578 2.76 11.86 3.51
C LYS A 578 1.74 12.64 4.34
N ASP A 579 1.53 13.93 4.03
CA ASP A 579 0.53 14.76 4.69
C ASP A 579 -0.91 14.23 4.45
N GLN A 580 -1.16 13.52 3.33
CA GLN A 580 -2.43 12.81 3.06
C GLN A 580 -2.47 11.37 3.60
N GLY A 581 -1.46 10.96 4.38
CA GLY A 581 -1.38 9.66 5.04
C GLY A 581 -0.66 8.57 4.26
N ILE A 582 -0.22 8.83 3.02
CA ILE A 582 0.52 7.87 2.17
C ILE A 582 1.87 7.53 2.80
N LYS A 583 2.18 6.24 2.91
CA LYS A 583 3.47 5.76 3.43
C LYS A 583 4.52 5.75 2.31
N MET A 584 5.71 6.23 2.62
CA MET A 584 6.83 6.24 1.67
C MET A 584 8.05 5.63 2.36
N LEU A 585 8.79 4.81 1.62
CA LEU A 585 10.01 4.13 2.05
C LEU A 585 11.17 5.13 2.08
N ASP A 586 11.36 5.80 3.22
CA ASP A 586 12.45 6.76 3.40
C ASP A 586 13.84 6.14 3.22
N SER A 587 13.99 4.83 3.41
CA SER A 587 15.21 4.08 3.04
C SER A 587 15.51 4.22 1.55
N VAL A 588 14.56 3.91 0.67
CA VAL A 588 14.73 3.99 -0.80
C VAL A 588 15.14 5.41 -1.23
N VAL A 589 14.54 6.44 -0.63
CA VAL A 589 14.88 7.85 -0.90
C VAL A 589 16.31 8.18 -0.50
N ASN A 590 16.74 7.73 0.69
CA ASN A 590 18.06 8.05 1.24
C ASN A 590 19.18 7.22 0.61
N ASP A 591 18.96 5.91 0.39
CA ASP A 591 19.93 4.98 -0.18
C ASP A 591 20.29 5.34 -1.63
N ASN A 592 19.34 5.92 -2.37
CA ASN A 592 19.56 6.45 -3.73
C ASN A 592 19.98 7.94 -3.75
N GLY A 593 20.11 8.59 -2.59
CA GLY A 593 20.57 9.98 -2.47
C GLY A 593 19.56 11.06 -2.84
N TRP A 594 18.32 10.73 -3.19
CA TRP A 594 17.29 11.67 -3.69
C TRP A 594 16.84 12.72 -2.65
N SER A 595 17.28 12.62 -1.40
CA SER A 595 17.09 13.65 -0.38
C SER A 595 18.18 14.75 -0.39
N THR A 596 19.15 14.70 -1.31
CA THR A 596 20.27 15.66 -1.41
C THR A 596 20.59 16.07 -2.85
N VAL A 597 20.51 17.37 -3.14
CA VAL A 597 20.89 17.94 -4.45
C VAL A 597 22.40 18.11 -4.54
N THR A 598 23.06 17.36 -5.41
CA THR A 598 24.52 17.37 -5.59
C THR A 598 24.98 18.14 -6.82
N ASN A 599 24.13 18.26 -7.84
CA ASN A 599 24.45 18.85 -9.13
C ASN A 599 23.27 19.71 -9.66
N PRO A 600 23.08 20.92 -9.11
CA PRO A 600 21.89 21.76 -9.30
C PRO A 600 21.89 22.50 -10.66
N ILE A 601 22.04 21.77 -11.77
CA ILE A 601 22.08 22.33 -13.12
C ILE A 601 20.68 22.67 -13.61
N LEU A 602 20.49 23.93 -14.00
CA LEU A 602 19.34 24.40 -14.76
C LEU A 602 19.57 24.16 -16.25
N HIS A 603 18.60 23.56 -16.95
CA HIS A 603 18.64 23.35 -18.40
C HIS A 603 17.63 24.27 -19.12
N ASP A 604 17.80 24.50 -20.42
CA ASP A 604 16.81 25.16 -21.28
C ASP A 604 16.61 24.38 -22.59
N LYS A 605 15.35 24.28 -23.04
CA LYS A 605 14.93 23.68 -24.30
C LYS A 605 14.35 24.67 -25.32
N SER A 606 14.48 25.98 -25.06
CA SER A 606 14.05 27.05 -25.98
C SER A 606 14.76 27.03 -27.35
N GLY A 607 15.93 26.37 -27.44
CA GLY A 607 16.63 26.12 -28.70
C GLY A 607 17.51 27.26 -29.20
N ASN A 608 17.56 28.41 -28.52
CA ASN A 608 18.47 29.51 -28.87
C ASN A 608 19.91 29.26 -28.40
N LYS A 609 20.69 28.53 -29.19
CA LYS A 609 22.10 28.21 -28.89
C LYS A 609 23.07 29.40 -28.92
N ASN A 610 22.64 30.59 -29.37
CA ASN A 610 23.54 31.64 -29.86
C ASN A 610 23.53 32.95 -29.04
N ASP A 611 22.66 33.11 -28.05
CA ASP A 611 22.67 34.31 -27.18
C ASP A 611 22.34 33.95 -25.71
N PRO A 612 23.37 33.74 -24.87
CA PRO A 612 23.22 33.43 -23.44
C PRO A 612 22.86 34.65 -22.59
N GLY A 613 23.14 35.87 -23.06
CA GLY A 613 22.73 37.10 -22.36
C GLY A 613 21.26 37.46 -22.56
N ASN A 614 20.64 36.90 -23.60
CA ASN A 614 19.27 37.13 -24.03
C ASN A 614 18.46 35.82 -24.10
N ALA A 615 18.87 34.81 -23.34
CA ALA A 615 18.07 33.63 -23.07
C ALA A 615 17.09 33.94 -21.91
N PRO A 616 15.79 33.65 -22.05
CA PRO A 616 15.14 33.05 -23.22
C PRO A 616 14.78 34.05 -24.33
N ASN A 617 14.99 33.62 -25.58
CA ASN A 617 14.63 34.40 -26.78
C ASN A 617 13.21 34.04 -27.31
N PHE A 618 12.54 33.12 -26.61
CA PHE A 618 11.13 32.81 -26.74
C PHE A 618 10.43 33.26 -25.45
N GLY A 619 9.21 33.79 -25.56
CA GLY A 619 8.44 34.16 -24.38
C GLY A 619 8.09 32.94 -23.52
N ASP A 620 7.72 33.17 -22.26
CA ASP A 620 7.19 32.08 -21.42
C ASP A 620 6.00 31.39 -22.11
N ARG A 621 5.89 30.07 -21.95
CA ARG A 621 4.72 29.32 -22.42
C ARG A 621 3.44 29.80 -21.71
N ASP A 622 2.31 29.57 -22.36
CA ASP A 622 1.02 29.81 -21.72
C ASP A 622 0.78 28.74 -20.65
N PHE A 623 0.18 29.17 -19.55
CA PHE A 623 -0.36 28.31 -18.50
C PHE A 623 -1.87 28.56 -18.44
N ILE A 624 -2.64 27.48 -18.56
CA ILE A 624 -4.08 27.54 -18.85
C ILE A 624 -4.86 26.95 -17.68
N TYR A 625 -5.81 27.74 -17.15
CA TYR A 625 -6.69 27.35 -16.05
C TYR A 625 -7.96 26.64 -16.55
N GLY A 626 -8.72 26.07 -15.60
CA GLY A 626 -9.95 25.32 -15.90
C GLY A 626 -11.08 26.16 -16.52
N ASP A 627 -11.08 27.47 -16.36
CA ASP A 627 -11.99 28.43 -17.02
C ASP A 627 -11.54 28.81 -18.44
N GLY A 628 -10.37 28.34 -18.88
CA GLY A 628 -9.73 28.71 -20.15
C GLY A 628 -8.89 29.99 -20.10
N THR A 629 -8.82 30.68 -18.96
CA THR A 629 -7.93 31.83 -18.74
C THR A 629 -6.50 31.40 -19.00
N LYS A 630 -5.78 32.21 -19.78
CA LYS A 630 -4.36 32.01 -20.08
C LYS A 630 -3.53 33.09 -19.40
N VAL A 631 -2.52 32.67 -18.66
CA VAL A 631 -1.47 33.54 -18.14
C VAL A 631 -0.12 33.06 -18.68
N LYS A 632 0.91 33.88 -18.51
CA LYS A 632 2.28 33.37 -18.62
C LYS A 632 2.63 32.57 -17.39
N GLN A 633 3.34 31.47 -17.56
CA GLN A 633 3.74 30.55 -16.49
C GLN A 633 4.34 31.25 -15.26
N THR A 634 5.14 32.28 -15.49
CA THR A 634 5.79 33.13 -14.47
C THR A 634 4.83 34.04 -13.71
N ARG A 635 3.53 33.98 -14.02
CA ARG A 635 2.42 34.62 -13.29
C ARG A 635 1.36 33.60 -12.85
N ALA A 636 1.62 32.29 -13.00
CA ALA A 636 0.62 31.25 -12.82
C ALA A 636 0.45 30.77 -11.37
N VAL A 637 1.45 31.01 -10.53
CA VAL A 637 1.52 30.46 -9.18
C VAL A 637 1.87 31.57 -8.20
N ILE A 638 1.32 31.48 -6.99
CA ILE A 638 1.41 32.55 -6.00
C ILE A 638 2.87 32.71 -5.56
N GLY A 639 3.42 33.91 -5.78
CA GLY A 639 4.65 34.40 -5.15
C GLY A 639 5.89 34.55 -6.04
N ASN A 640 6.02 33.81 -7.15
CA ASN A 640 7.30 33.66 -7.86
C ASN A 640 7.19 33.89 -9.37
N ASP A 641 7.95 34.85 -9.90
CA ASP A 641 8.08 35.15 -11.33
C ASP A 641 9.51 34.93 -11.87
N THR A 642 9.77 35.26 -13.15
CA THR A 642 11.11 35.15 -13.76
C THR A 642 12.14 36.12 -13.18
N ALA A 643 11.73 37.20 -12.52
CA ALA A 643 12.65 38.11 -11.84
C ALA A 643 13.06 37.52 -10.48
N TRP A 644 12.14 36.85 -9.79
CA TRP A 644 12.41 36.08 -8.58
C TRP A 644 13.39 34.94 -8.84
N THR A 645 13.18 34.09 -9.86
CA THR A 645 14.08 32.95 -10.13
C THR A 645 15.52 33.38 -10.43
N LYS A 646 15.71 34.51 -11.12
CA LYS A 646 17.03 35.10 -11.39
C LYS A 646 17.87 35.40 -10.14
N GLY A 647 17.25 35.63 -8.97
CA GLY A 647 17.96 35.82 -7.70
C GLY A 647 18.73 34.58 -7.20
N PHE A 648 18.39 33.41 -7.74
CA PHE A 648 18.91 32.10 -7.33
C PHE A 648 19.74 31.41 -8.42
N VAL A 649 19.80 31.93 -9.65
CA VAL A 649 20.47 31.23 -10.77
C VAL A 649 21.75 31.96 -11.18
N ASN A 650 22.88 31.25 -11.07
CA ASN A 650 24.15 31.65 -11.64
C ASN A 650 24.19 31.16 -13.10
N TYR A 651 23.74 32.01 -14.04
CA TYR A 651 23.73 31.68 -15.46
C TYR A 651 25.15 31.54 -16.02
N TYR A 652 25.34 30.58 -16.92
CA TYR A 652 26.58 30.39 -17.65
C TYR A 652 26.72 31.48 -18.74
N PRO A 653 27.95 31.92 -19.06
CA PRO A 653 28.20 32.92 -20.10
C PRO A 653 28.02 32.39 -21.52
N VAL A 654 27.79 31.08 -21.69
CA VAL A 654 27.46 30.36 -22.93
C VAL A 654 26.55 29.16 -22.60
N TRP A 655 25.93 28.56 -23.62
CA TRP A 655 25.16 27.32 -23.47
C TRP A 655 26.07 26.08 -23.46
N CYS A 656 25.77 25.08 -22.64
CA CYS A 656 26.72 24.00 -22.32
C CYS A 656 26.08 22.61 -22.44
N GLY A 657 26.83 21.63 -22.97
CA GLY A 657 26.34 20.24 -23.13
C GLY A 657 25.71 19.92 -24.50
N PRO A 658 25.20 18.67 -24.67
CA PRO A 658 24.80 18.14 -25.97
C PRO A 658 23.51 18.75 -26.54
N SER A 659 23.36 18.66 -27.86
CA SER A 659 22.21 19.21 -28.60
C SER A 659 20.90 18.49 -28.26
N GLY A 660 20.13 19.05 -27.34
CA GLY A 660 18.76 18.62 -27.04
C GLY A 660 18.21 19.18 -25.73
N ALA A 661 19.08 19.42 -24.75
CA ALA A 661 18.76 20.01 -23.45
C ALA A 661 20.01 20.65 -22.82
N PRO A 662 20.56 21.72 -23.40
CA PRO A 662 21.76 22.36 -22.88
C PRO A 662 21.55 22.93 -21.47
N ALA A 663 22.58 22.80 -20.64
CA ALA A 663 22.72 23.47 -19.36
C ALA A 663 22.95 24.98 -19.57
N VAL A 664 22.26 25.79 -18.78
CA VAL A 664 22.30 27.26 -18.85
C VAL A 664 22.72 27.94 -17.56
N GLY A 665 22.85 27.21 -16.45
CA GLY A 665 23.37 27.74 -15.20
C GLY A 665 23.29 26.77 -14.03
N LEU A 666 23.70 27.25 -12.85
CA LEU A 666 23.59 26.54 -11.58
C LEU A 666 22.66 27.28 -10.63
N VAL A 667 21.78 26.53 -9.96
CA VAL A 667 20.96 27.08 -8.88
C VAL A 667 21.80 27.17 -7.61
N ASP A 668 21.79 28.36 -7.01
CA ASP A 668 22.34 28.65 -5.68
C ASP A 668 21.49 27.94 -4.62
N MET A 669 21.81 26.66 -4.40
CA MET A 669 21.09 25.81 -3.46
C MET A 669 21.16 26.31 -2.01
N LYS A 670 22.12 27.17 -1.66
CA LYS A 670 22.12 27.83 -0.35
C LYS A 670 20.91 28.75 -0.23
N LYS A 671 20.78 29.74 -1.11
CA LYS A 671 19.60 30.63 -1.12
C LYS A 671 18.30 29.86 -1.36
N TYR A 672 18.31 28.92 -2.30
CA TYR A 672 17.09 28.21 -2.70
C TYR A 672 16.60 27.28 -1.59
N SER A 673 17.50 26.58 -0.87
CA SER A 673 17.10 25.75 0.29
C SER A 673 16.57 26.57 1.47
N GLU A 674 17.06 27.80 1.69
CA GLU A 674 16.48 28.73 2.68
C GLU A 674 15.04 29.11 2.32
N TRP A 675 14.75 29.39 1.04
CA TRP A 675 13.39 29.61 0.57
C TRP A 675 12.53 28.34 0.67
N LEU A 676 13.03 27.19 0.20
CA LEU A 676 12.32 25.89 0.26
C LEU A 676 11.91 25.53 1.70
N LYS A 677 12.77 25.78 2.70
CA LYS A 677 12.44 25.60 4.12
C LYS A 677 11.27 26.48 4.57
N SER A 678 11.17 27.72 4.09
CA SER A 678 10.01 28.59 4.37
C SER A 678 8.70 28.03 3.80
N GLN A 679 8.78 27.17 2.77
CA GLN A 679 7.67 26.46 2.15
C GLN A 679 7.46 25.05 2.74
N GLY A 680 8.16 24.70 3.82
CA GLY A 680 8.09 23.39 4.46
C GLY A 680 8.82 22.25 3.73
N VAL A 681 9.67 22.57 2.74
CA VAL A 681 10.48 21.59 2.01
C VAL A 681 11.88 21.51 2.63
N ASN A 682 12.21 20.31 3.13
CA ASN A 682 13.55 20.00 3.60
C ASN A 682 14.27 19.14 2.56
N ILE A 683 15.40 19.64 2.04
CA ILE A 683 16.29 18.89 1.16
C ILE A 683 17.74 19.26 1.49
N GLY A 684 18.64 18.27 1.46
CA GLY A 684 20.07 18.48 1.54
C GLY A 684 20.63 19.08 0.26
N TYR A 685 21.83 19.65 0.33
CA TYR A 685 22.57 20.00 -0.88
C TYR A 685 24.08 19.96 -0.65
N VAL A 686 24.83 19.71 -1.72
CA VAL A 686 26.29 19.84 -1.78
C VAL A 686 26.61 21.03 -2.70
N ILE A 687 27.61 21.83 -2.33
CA ILE A 687 28.12 22.88 -3.21
C ILE A 687 29.17 22.24 -4.12
N PRO A 688 28.99 22.23 -5.47
CA PRO A 688 29.97 21.63 -6.37
C PRO A 688 31.34 22.28 -6.24
N SER A 689 32.39 21.48 -6.07
CA SER A 689 33.78 21.97 -5.94
C SER A 689 34.35 22.50 -7.25
N ASN A 690 33.77 22.10 -8.39
CA ASN A 690 34.12 22.59 -9.71
C ASN A 690 32.82 22.77 -10.53
N PRO A 691 32.17 23.94 -10.49
CA PRO A 691 30.99 24.20 -11.31
C PRO A 691 31.40 24.08 -12.79
N GLN A 692 30.83 23.11 -13.51
CA GLN A 692 31.36 22.67 -14.82
C GLN A 692 31.69 23.85 -15.74
N SER A 693 32.99 24.12 -15.91
CA SER A 693 33.47 25.03 -16.94
C SER A 693 33.08 24.45 -18.29
N CYS A 694 32.22 25.17 -19.02
CA CYS A 694 31.64 24.70 -20.26
C CYS A 694 32.72 24.39 -21.32
N ASN A 695 33.02 23.11 -21.49
CA ASN A 695 33.93 22.51 -22.46
C ASN A 695 33.37 21.15 -22.88
#